data_AF-A0A7Y5W5J6-F1
#
_entry.id   AF-A0A7Y5W5J6-F1
#
_cell.length_a   1.000
_cell.length_b   1.000
_cell.length_c   1.000
_cell.angle_alpha   90.00
_cell.angle_beta   90.00
_cell.angle_gamma   90.00
#
_symmetry.space_group_name_H-M   'P 1'
#
loop_
_entity.id
_entity.type
_entity.pdbx_description
1 polymer ?
#
loop_
_entity_poly.entity_id
_entity_poly.type
_entity_poly.pdbx_seq_one_letter_code
_entity_poly.pdbx_strand_id
1 'polypeptide(L)'
;TGDEKYAERAAFFFDILASIYPESTAGSWDYPSSPPSGRFARPWYQVSRNLVVFVEAYELVQASPALEKPSRRPALEAAFPKGPTAQQRAVQTPDAKGLSRPGMTRRENIERNLMQDAAYYCYSHTFSGKLHNGHADYLRGALAVGSLLGISEYVHHAMESPYSIHAMLANNCDRDGRYYETALGYAMHTRDLYLTFVEPLKYWRSSEYPQGIDLFSDPRMRSLYWLPDAVLSVAGHAPNFGDCAPDNRQAFATQAPWSRHDVAFAERLYTAGSSGQKEQFAALLKLVCGGDVDRAREDSSIRRWLLYHADAVPESAKGSLDDDFRRRVFGSWFLGQKGIAILRDGQGPDAQGMLLRYGPSLNHGDFDDLGLLYYGKGWQLTYEIGYGLASTHTQVGWASQTVSHALVTINEASQRGGSGGSLHLFADLPGVKLVEADSPLSYASQGVDQYRRTVALVGNGKDQYGIDLFRVRGGRQHDYGIGVQSRDFVVGGTELGPVEDGSLAGTEHAWGEKIGPDGDILGHPNRPYWLAPPGNGYGFFYDMRRARPGGPCYADWSLGGTNQARFRVHLLPEPQTEIILADAPGLYPRSAGASYLLARRQGNDLASNFAAVMEPYAAEDTSGPAGEPKPVLAITERIDVEGGGRDMAPLGVHVRRLGRDEYFFSADAEDAEKKAQTTFGEVRWRGASLLLSGSEGKPGSLATVGAWDVRIAGKPVGPKQGILRGAVVELDYDQNWIEIDFPLPQGDWAGAAVSFHNPGYSRNTAYRIYGVQPAARGTRIALGPQPMLLGQGRVHHAEAKQILSDIPHEYAKSVVGANNTRFFDGKLVHNQSGAATRISSVEFDVPMKLHVEDAEGFQVGDTLRYYDVQKGDAAAVVVTWQGGIE
;
A
#
# COMPACT_ATOMS: atom_id res chain seq x y z
N THR A 1 -15.33 -22.14 -33.45
CA THR A 1 -16.47 -22.49 -34.34
C THR A 1 -16.00 -22.96 -35.71
N GLY A 2 -14.83 -22.51 -36.21
CA GLY A 2 -14.39 -22.85 -37.57
C GLY A 2 -15.20 -22.17 -38.67
N ASP A 3 -16.10 -21.26 -38.32
CA ASP A 3 -17.00 -20.58 -39.24
C ASP A 3 -16.36 -19.29 -39.75
N GLU A 4 -16.04 -19.29 -41.04
CA GLU A 4 -15.29 -18.23 -41.73
C GLU A 4 -15.97 -16.86 -41.65
N LYS A 5 -17.30 -16.80 -41.48
CA LYS A 5 -18.03 -15.52 -41.38
C LYS A 5 -17.51 -14.63 -40.24
N TYR A 6 -17.01 -15.24 -39.16
CA TYR A 6 -16.45 -14.50 -38.04
C TYR A 6 -15.09 -13.90 -38.40
N ALA A 7 -14.24 -14.67 -39.08
CA ALA A 7 -12.95 -14.19 -39.59
C ALA A 7 -13.15 -13.09 -40.66
N GLU A 8 -14.13 -13.23 -41.55
CA GLU A 8 -14.48 -12.21 -42.54
C GLU A 8 -14.88 -10.88 -41.90
N ARG A 9 -15.68 -10.95 -40.83
CA ARG A 9 -16.14 -9.78 -40.08
C ARG A 9 -14.99 -9.13 -39.30
N ALA A 10 -14.16 -9.92 -38.63
CA ALA A 10 -12.98 -9.42 -37.91
C ALA A 10 -12.00 -8.75 -38.88
N ALA A 11 -11.65 -9.42 -39.99
CA ALA A 11 -10.78 -8.89 -41.03
C ALA A 11 -11.31 -7.59 -41.64
N PHE A 12 -12.63 -7.45 -41.80
CA PHE A 12 -13.24 -6.19 -42.24
C PHE A 12 -13.02 -5.06 -41.22
N PHE A 13 -13.32 -5.27 -39.94
CA PHE A 13 -13.16 -4.22 -38.94
C PHE A 13 -11.69 -3.84 -38.74
N PHE A 14 -10.79 -4.81 -38.69
CA PHE A 14 -9.35 -4.52 -38.59
C PHE A 14 -8.83 -3.74 -39.78
N ASP A 15 -9.25 -4.09 -41.00
CA ASP A 15 -8.87 -3.35 -42.21
C ASP A 15 -9.33 -1.89 -42.13
N ILE A 16 -10.56 -1.63 -41.67
CA ILE A 16 -11.06 -0.27 -41.50
C ILE A 16 -10.31 0.48 -40.39
N LEU A 17 -10.02 -0.15 -39.25
CA LEU A 17 -9.24 0.47 -38.17
C LEU A 17 -7.82 0.81 -38.63
N ALA A 18 -7.14 -0.12 -39.27
CA ALA A 18 -5.81 0.09 -39.84
C ALA A 18 -5.78 1.21 -40.89
N SER A 19 -6.91 1.41 -41.55
CA SER A 19 -7.09 2.46 -42.53
C SER A 19 -7.21 3.85 -41.92
N ILE A 20 -7.50 4.02 -40.63
CA ILE A 20 -7.58 5.36 -40.02
C ILE A 20 -6.54 5.57 -38.91
N TYR A 21 -5.87 4.51 -38.46
CA TYR A 21 -4.94 4.57 -37.34
C TYR A 21 -3.73 5.51 -37.56
N PRO A 22 -3.02 5.48 -38.71
CA PRO A 22 -1.88 6.38 -38.93
C PRO A 22 -2.23 7.86 -38.88
N GLU A 23 -3.50 8.20 -39.14
CA GLU A 23 -4.01 9.57 -39.11
C GLU A 23 -4.49 10.00 -37.71
N SER A 24 -4.67 9.04 -36.80
CA SER A 24 -5.00 9.31 -35.41
C SER A 24 -3.72 9.69 -34.66
N THR A 25 -3.33 10.95 -34.76
CA THR A 25 -2.15 11.50 -34.04
C THR A 25 -2.46 11.93 -32.61
N ALA A 26 -3.73 11.91 -32.21
CA ALA A 26 -4.20 12.21 -30.87
C ALA A 26 -5.35 11.27 -30.44
N GLY A 27 -5.48 11.05 -29.13
CA GLY A 27 -6.65 10.47 -28.51
C GLY A 27 -7.80 11.48 -28.40
N SER A 28 -8.73 11.26 -27.47
CA SER A 28 -9.90 12.12 -27.33
C SER A 28 -9.55 13.56 -26.93
N TRP A 29 -10.15 14.53 -27.61
CA TRP A 29 -9.87 15.96 -27.45
C TRP A 29 -10.42 16.55 -26.14
N ASP A 30 -11.31 15.83 -25.47
CA ASP A 30 -11.91 16.21 -24.18
C ASP A 30 -11.03 15.87 -22.96
N TYR A 31 -9.86 15.24 -23.17
CA TYR A 31 -8.91 14.93 -22.11
C TYR A 31 -7.97 16.10 -21.82
N PRO A 32 -7.75 16.47 -20.55
CA PRO A 32 -6.84 17.56 -20.18
C PRO A 32 -5.37 17.12 -20.30
N SER A 33 -4.87 17.01 -21.53
CA SER A 33 -3.46 16.79 -21.84
C SER A 33 -2.95 17.82 -22.84
N SER A 34 -1.78 18.39 -22.57
CA SER A 34 -1.08 19.28 -23.50
C SER A 34 0.37 18.78 -23.68
N PRO A 35 0.78 18.35 -24.89
CA PRO A 35 -0.05 18.20 -26.09
C PRO A 35 -1.13 17.11 -25.93
N PRO A 36 -2.14 17.04 -26.84
CA PRO A 36 -3.11 15.95 -26.88
C PRO A 36 -2.42 14.58 -26.85
N SER A 37 -2.98 13.65 -26.07
CA SER A 37 -2.34 12.37 -25.74
C SER A 37 -3.02 11.15 -26.35
N GLY A 38 -2.25 10.09 -26.60
CA GLY A 38 -2.77 8.80 -27.08
C GLY A 38 -3.10 8.75 -28.58
N ARG A 39 -3.77 7.67 -28.99
CA ARG A 39 -4.27 7.36 -30.35
C ARG A 39 -5.49 6.46 -30.25
N PHE A 40 -6.62 6.81 -30.84
CA PHE A 40 -7.97 6.21 -30.61
C PHE A 40 -8.46 6.15 -29.15
N ALA A 41 -7.59 6.24 -28.16
CA ALA A 41 -7.86 6.21 -26.74
C ALA A 41 -6.97 7.23 -26.00
N ARG A 42 -7.35 7.52 -24.75
CA ARG A 42 -6.71 8.47 -23.85
C ARG A 42 -6.40 7.81 -22.50
N PRO A 43 -5.32 8.17 -21.78
CA PRO A 43 -4.13 8.93 -22.21
C PRO A 43 -3.10 8.05 -22.95
N TRP A 44 -1.90 8.59 -23.20
CA TRP A 44 -0.78 8.00 -23.95
C TRP A 44 -0.63 6.45 -23.85
N TYR A 45 -0.53 5.89 -22.63
CA TYR A 45 -0.30 4.46 -22.42
C TYR A 45 -1.49 3.55 -22.75
N GLN A 46 -2.72 4.08 -22.79
CA GLN A 46 -3.91 3.28 -23.10
C GLN A 46 -3.95 2.81 -24.56
N VAL A 47 -3.12 3.40 -25.44
CA VAL A 47 -2.91 2.89 -26.80
C VAL A 47 -2.51 1.42 -26.76
N SER A 48 -1.61 1.04 -25.85
CA SER A 48 -1.18 -0.34 -25.70
C SER A 48 -2.30 -1.26 -25.21
N ARG A 49 -3.18 -0.76 -24.33
CA ARG A 49 -4.33 -1.53 -23.82
C ARG A 49 -5.23 -2.03 -24.94
N ASN A 50 -5.49 -1.17 -25.91
CA ASN A 50 -6.25 -1.54 -27.10
C ASN A 50 -5.41 -2.41 -28.04
N LEU A 51 -4.14 -2.08 -28.25
CA LEU A 51 -3.26 -2.81 -29.16
C LEU A 51 -3.12 -4.29 -28.77
N VAL A 52 -2.92 -4.61 -27.48
CA VAL A 52 -2.82 -6.00 -27.04
C VAL A 52 -4.10 -6.79 -27.34
N VAL A 53 -5.27 -6.19 -27.11
CA VAL A 53 -6.56 -6.82 -27.46
C VAL A 53 -6.69 -7.01 -28.98
N PHE A 54 -6.22 -6.05 -29.77
CA PHE A 54 -6.19 -6.16 -31.23
C PHE A 54 -5.27 -7.28 -31.70
N VAL A 55 -4.09 -7.42 -31.10
CA VAL A 55 -3.14 -8.51 -31.39
C VAL A 55 -3.78 -9.87 -31.09
N GLU A 56 -4.33 -10.07 -29.89
CA GLU A 56 -4.99 -11.33 -29.51
C GLU A 56 -6.14 -11.70 -30.45
N ALA A 57 -6.96 -10.72 -30.83
CA ALA A 57 -8.10 -10.97 -31.72
C ALA A 57 -7.66 -11.20 -33.17
N TYR A 58 -6.57 -10.56 -33.62
CA TYR A 58 -6.00 -10.77 -34.94
C TYR A 58 -5.31 -12.12 -35.06
N GLU A 59 -4.58 -12.56 -34.03
CA GLU A 59 -3.94 -13.89 -33.97
C GLU A 59 -4.95 -15.02 -34.23
N LEU A 60 -6.13 -14.94 -33.61
CA LEU A 60 -7.21 -15.93 -33.79
C LEU A 60 -7.71 -16.05 -35.24
N VAL A 61 -7.50 -15.04 -36.07
CA VAL A 61 -7.95 -15.02 -37.48
C VAL A 61 -6.78 -14.96 -38.47
N GLN A 62 -5.53 -14.99 -37.99
CA GLN A 62 -4.34 -14.75 -38.83
C GLN A 62 -4.22 -15.76 -39.98
N ALA A 63 -4.71 -16.99 -39.79
CA ALA A 63 -4.69 -18.04 -40.81
C ALA A 63 -5.86 -17.97 -41.83
N SER A 64 -6.81 -17.06 -41.65
CA SER A 64 -7.99 -16.98 -42.51
C SER A 64 -7.68 -16.39 -43.90
N PRO A 65 -8.24 -16.96 -44.98
CA PRO A 65 -8.13 -16.39 -46.33
C PRO A 65 -8.83 -15.03 -46.47
N ALA A 66 -9.70 -14.64 -45.53
CA ALA A 66 -10.35 -13.33 -45.54
C ALA A 66 -9.37 -12.16 -45.41
N LEU A 67 -8.16 -12.42 -44.89
CA LEU A 67 -7.08 -11.43 -44.78
C LEU A 67 -6.36 -11.17 -46.11
N GLU A 68 -6.45 -12.09 -47.07
CA GLU A 68 -5.85 -11.93 -48.41
C GLU A 68 -6.76 -11.15 -49.37
N LYS A 69 -8.00 -10.84 -48.95
CA LYS A 69 -8.90 -9.98 -49.73
C LYS A 69 -8.29 -8.57 -49.86
N PRO A 70 -8.61 -7.82 -50.93
CA PRO A 70 -8.17 -6.44 -51.06
C PRO A 70 -8.64 -5.56 -49.89
N SER A 71 -7.75 -4.69 -49.42
CA SER A 71 -8.10 -3.63 -48.47
C SER A 71 -9.17 -2.70 -49.05
N ARG A 72 -10.12 -2.28 -48.22
CA ARG A 72 -11.29 -1.51 -48.65
C ARG A 72 -11.03 -0.02 -48.76
N ARG A 73 -10.06 0.54 -48.03
CA ARG A 73 -9.85 2.00 -47.95
C ARG A 73 -9.62 2.68 -49.30
N PRO A 74 -8.75 2.18 -50.21
CA PRO A 74 -8.54 2.83 -51.51
C PRO A 74 -9.84 2.93 -52.34
N ALA A 75 -10.71 1.92 -52.25
CA ALA A 75 -12.01 1.94 -52.92
C ALA A 75 -13.01 2.89 -52.23
N LEU A 76 -12.97 3.00 -50.90
CA LEU A 76 -13.80 3.92 -50.12
C LEU A 76 -13.41 5.38 -50.38
N GLU A 77 -12.11 5.70 -50.42
CA GLU A 77 -11.62 7.05 -50.73
C GLU A 77 -11.97 7.46 -52.16
N ALA A 78 -11.84 6.54 -53.12
CA ALA A 78 -12.27 6.77 -54.49
C ALA A 78 -13.79 7.04 -54.62
N ALA A 79 -14.60 6.41 -53.76
CA ALA A 79 -16.05 6.60 -53.73
C ALA A 79 -16.49 7.88 -52.99
N PHE A 80 -15.68 8.40 -52.05
CA PHE A 80 -16.00 9.56 -51.20
C PHE A 80 -14.88 10.63 -51.17
N PRO A 81 -14.48 11.23 -52.31
CA PRO A 81 -13.31 12.11 -52.41
C PRO A 81 -13.46 13.52 -51.79
N LYS A 82 -14.57 13.84 -51.09
CA LYS A 82 -14.91 15.20 -50.62
C LYS A 82 -14.81 15.40 -49.09
N GLY A 83 -13.93 14.68 -48.41
CA GLY A 83 -13.45 15.04 -47.07
C GLY A 83 -12.14 15.83 -47.14
N PRO A 84 -11.73 16.57 -46.09
CA PRO A 84 -10.47 17.33 -46.12
C PRO A 84 -9.30 16.40 -46.52
N THR A 85 -8.44 16.88 -47.41
CA THR A 85 -7.29 16.11 -47.92
C THR A 85 -6.36 15.66 -46.79
N ALA A 86 -5.62 14.58 -47.03
CA ALA A 86 -4.71 13.86 -46.12
C ALA A 86 -3.52 14.67 -45.55
N GLN A 87 -3.60 16.00 -45.43
CA GLN A 87 -2.43 16.81 -45.02
C GLN A 87 -2.71 18.21 -44.44
N GLN A 88 -3.92 18.52 -43.94
CA GLN A 88 -4.21 19.87 -43.43
C GLN A 88 -4.70 19.99 -41.99
N ARG A 89 -4.68 18.93 -41.18
CA ARG A 89 -4.88 19.07 -39.72
C ARG A 89 -3.92 18.20 -38.94
N ALA A 90 -2.79 18.82 -38.60
CA ALA A 90 -1.97 18.59 -37.41
C ALA A 90 -0.94 17.42 -37.37
N VAL A 91 0.30 17.87 -37.14
CA VAL A 91 1.45 17.29 -36.42
C VAL A 91 2.53 16.56 -37.24
N GLN A 92 3.75 17.05 -37.04
CA GLN A 92 5.00 16.79 -37.74
C GLN A 92 5.63 15.43 -37.39
N THR A 93 5.41 14.41 -38.23
CA THR A 93 6.36 13.27 -38.33
C THR A 93 6.51 12.86 -39.79
N PRO A 94 7.75 12.62 -40.30
CA PRO A 94 7.96 12.14 -41.67
C PRO A 94 7.51 10.68 -41.84
N ASP A 95 6.57 10.43 -42.76
CA ASP A 95 6.06 9.08 -43.07
C ASP A 95 7.06 8.26 -43.90
N ALA A 96 7.88 7.44 -43.23
CA ALA A 96 8.68 6.41 -43.90
C ALA A 96 8.05 5.01 -43.84
N LYS A 97 7.03 4.77 -42.98
CA LYS A 97 6.58 3.40 -42.65
C LYS A 97 5.12 3.01 -42.90
N GLY A 98 4.14 3.88 -43.20
CA GLY A 98 2.75 3.43 -43.42
C GLY A 98 1.73 4.42 -44.02
N LEU A 99 1.05 4.02 -45.11
CA LEU A 99 -0.20 4.58 -45.67
C LEU A 99 -0.93 3.44 -46.42
N SER A 100 -2.25 3.35 -46.32
CA SER A 100 -3.06 2.43 -47.14
C SER A 100 -2.99 2.84 -48.61
N ARG A 101 -2.77 1.89 -49.52
CA ARG A 101 -2.62 2.17 -50.95
C ARG A 101 -3.33 1.13 -51.82
N PRO A 102 -3.70 1.47 -53.07
CA PRO A 102 -4.22 0.49 -54.03
C PRO A 102 -3.32 -0.74 -54.12
N GLY A 103 -3.94 -1.92 -54.17
CA GLY A 103 -3.24 -3.20 -54.28
C GLY A 103 -2.85 -3.87 -52.97
N MET A 104 -3.01 -3.21 -51.82
CA MET A 104 -2.82 -3.86 -50.51
C MET A 104 -3.91 -4.90 -50.24
N THR A 105 -3.51 -6.05 -49.70
CA THR A 105 -4.39 -6.96 -48.98
C THR A 105 -4.81 -6.37 -47.63
N ARG A 106 -5.85 -6.91 -47.02
CA ARG A 106 -6.23 -6.56 -45.64
C ARG A 106 -5.10 -6.90 -44.67
N ARG A 107 -4.42 -8.03 -44.86
CA ARG A 107 -3.24 -8.42 -44.06
C ARG A 107 -2.18 -7.33 -44.05
N GLU A 108 -1.71 -6.93 -45.23
CA GLU A 108 -0.66 -5.91 -45.36
C GLU A 108 -1.08 -4.58 -44.73
N ASN A 109 -2.35 -4.19 -44.90
CA ASN A 109 -2.88 -2.97 -44.30
C ASN A 109 -2.88 -3.06 -42.76
N ILE A 110 -3.36 -4.17 -42.21
CA ILE A 110 -3.46 -4.40 -40.76
C ILE A 110 -2.07 -4.49 -40.11
N GLU A 111 -1.20 -5.36 -40.63
CA GLU A 111 0.12 -5.59 -40.04
C GLU A 111 0.99 -4.32 -40.10
N ARG A 112 0.94 -3.56 -41.20
CA ARG A 112 1.77 -2.36 -41.36
C ARG A 112 1.18 -1.13 -40.67
N ASN A 113 -0.08 -0.79 -40.98
CA ASN A 113 -0.65 0.51 -40.62
C ASN A 113 -1.38 0.51 -39.26
N LEU A 114 -1.72 -0.66 -38.71
CA LEU A 114 -2.21 -0.78 -37.33
C LEU A 114 -1.13 -1.35 -36.42
N MET A 115 -0.66 -2.57 -36.68
CA MET A 115 0.18 -3.29 -35.72
C MET A 115 1.57 -2.68 -35.58
N GLN A 116 2.35 -2.59 -36.67
CA GLN A 116 3.72 -2.06 -36.61
C GLN A 116 3.76 -0.57 -36.22
N ASP A 117 2.83 0.25 -36.72
CA ASP A 117 2.76 1.67 -36.39
C ASP A 117 2.41 1.89 -34.89
N ALA A 118 1.41 1.18 -34.38
CA ALA A 118 1.06 1.22 -32.95
C ALA A 118 2.17 0.64 -32.06
N ALA A 119 2.85 -0.42 -32.50
CA ALA A 119 3.98 -0.99 -31.77
C ALA A 119 5.16 -0.02 -31.72
N TYR A 120 5.46 0.68 -32.81
CA TYR A 120 6.50 1.71 -32.83
C TYR A 120 6.15 2.89 -31.91
N TYR A 121 4.88 3.33 -31.91
CA TYR A 121 4.38 4.28 -30.92
C TYR A 121 4.66 3.78 -29.50
N CYS A 122 4.25 2.56 -29.16
CA CYS A 122 4.48 2.02 -27.82
C CYS A 122 5.99 1.94 -27.50
N TYR A 123 6.78 1.32 -28.38
CA TYR A 123 8.22 1.15 -28.24
C TYR A 123 8.95 2.46 -27.98
N SER A 124 8.67 3.51 -28.76
CA SER A 124 9.31 4.83 -28.59
C SER A 124 9.03 5.48 -27.23
N HIS A 125 7.89 5.20 -26.59
CA HIS A 125 7.57 5.74 -25.26
C HIS A 125 8.28 5.02 -24.11
N THR A 126 8.83 3.82 -24.36
CA THR A 126 9.54 3.03 -23.34
C THR A 126 10.90 3.62 -22.96
N PHE A 127 11.42 4.59 -23.71
CA PHE A 127 12.69 5.28 -23.44
C PHE A 127 12.56 6.45 -22.46
N SER A 128 11.38 6.65 -21.85
CA SER A 128 11.12 7.76 -20.92
C SER A 128 11.74 7.58 -19.52
N GLY A 129 12.34 6.42 -19.22
CA GLY A 129 13.18 6.24 -18.04
C GLY A 129 12.46 5.94 -16.72
N LYS A 130 11.30 5.28 -16.75
CA LYS A 130 10.45 5.05 -15.57
C LYS A 130 10.01 3.59 -15.47
N LEU A 131 9.76 3.10 -14.25
CA LEU A 131 9.29 1.72 -14.02
C LEU A 131 7.87 1.66 -13.42
N HIS A 132 6.95 2.53 -13.85
CA HIS A 132 5.57 2.52 -13.36
C HIS A 132 4.62 1.69 -14.26
N ASN A 133 3.35 1.56 -13.84
CA ASN A 133 2.34 0.78 -14.56
C ASN A 133 2.15 1.22 -16.04
N GLY A 134 2.17 2.53 -16.31
CA GLY A 134 2.09 3.05 -17.67
C GLY A 134 3.28 2.69 -18.57
N HIS A 135 4.46 2.41 -18.00
CA HIS A 135 5.62 1.95 -18.75
C HIS A 135 5.47 0.48 -19.14
N ALA A 136 4.97 -0.35 -18.21
CA ALA A 136 4.61 -1.73 -18.49
C ALA A 136 3.58 -1.83 -19.62
N ASP A 137 2.61 -0.92 -19.68
CA ASP A 137 1.68 -0.78 -20.79
C ASP A 137 2.42 -0.60 -22.12
N TYR A 138 3.33 0.38 -22.27
CA TYR A 138 4.04 0.53 -23.55
C TYR A 138 4.85 -0.70 -23.94
N LEU A 139 5.58 -1.30 -23.00
CA LEU A 139 6.39 -2.48 -23.28
C LEU A 139 5.57 -3.65 -23.79
N ARG A 140 4.45 -3.99 -23.13
CA ARG A 140 3.61 -5.11 -23.56
C ARG A 140 2.98 -4.89 -24.94
N GLY A 141 2.71 -3.63 -25.32
CA GLY A 141 2.15 -3.31 -26.64
C GLY A 141 3.14 -3.62 -27.76
N ALA A 142 4.39 -3.21 -27.57
CA ALA A 142 5.48 -3.55 -28.49
C ALA A 142 5.78 -5.05 -28.48
N LEU A 143 5.84 -5.68 -27.30
CA LEU A 143 6.07 -7.12 -27.13
C LEU A 143 5.00 -7.97 -27.84
N ALA A 144 3.72 -7.63 -27.71
CA ALA A 144 2.63 -8.39 -28.31
C ALA A 144 2.75 -8.42 -29.84
N VAL A 145 2.97 -7.26 -30.47
CA VAL A 145 3.18 -7.19 -31.93
C VAL A 145 4.50 -7.85 -32.34
N GLY A 146 5.56 -7.68 -31.55
CA GLY A 146 6.85 -8.30 -31.82
C GLY A 146 6.79 -9.82 -31.80
N SER A 147 6.04 -10.39 -30.86
CA SER A 147 5.82 -11.83 -30.77
C SER A 147 4.96 -12.34 -31.93
N LEU A 148 3.89 -11.62 -32.27
CA LEU A 148 2.97 -11.97 -33.37
C LEU A 148 3.64 -11.93 -34.76
N LEU A 149 4.44 -10.89 -35.04
CA LEU A 149 5.03 -10.65 -36.37
C LEU A 149 6.50 -11.08 -36.49
N GLY A 150 7.10 -11.63 -35.42
CA GLY A 150 8.49 -12.07 -35.40
C GLY A 150 9.51 -10.92 -35.38
N ILE A 151 9.20 -9.78 -34.76
CA ILE A 151 10.10 -8.64 -34.61
C ILE A 151 10.89 -8.81 -33.30
N SER A 152 12.04 -9.48 -33.37
CA SER A 152 12.87 -9.83 -32.21
C SER A 152 13.31 -8.64 -31.37
N GLU A 153 13.57 -7.47 -32.00
CA GLU A 153 13.97 -6.24 -31.32
C GLU A 153 12.97 -5.83 -30.22
N TYR A 154 11.66 -5.92 -30.47
CA TYR A 154 10.65 -5.57 -29.48
C TYR A 154 10.57 -6.59 -28.34
N VAL A 155 10.80 -7.87 -28.65
CA VAL A 155 10.82 -8.94 -27.63
C VAL A 155 12.05 -8.81 -26.75
N HIS A 156 13.24 -8.66 -27.33
CA HIS A 156 14.50 -8.46 -26.60
C HIS A 156 14.45 -7.20 -25.74
N HIS A 157 13.91 -6.09 -26.26
CA HIS A 157 13.75 -4.86 -25.49
C HIS A 157 12.85 -5.04 -24.26
N ALA A 158 11.79 -5.84 -24.36
CA ALA A 158 10.91 -6.15 -23.23
C ALA A 158 11.59 -6.98 -22.13
N MET A 159 12.71 -7.65 -22.43
CA MET A 159 13.39 -8.58 -21.52
C MET A 159 14.73 -8.07 -21.01
N GLU A 160 15.49 -7.38 -21.85
CA GLU A 160 16.91 -7.10 -21.62
C GLU A 160 17.21 -5.60 -21.47
N SER A 161 16.26 -4.72 -21.84
CA SER A 161 16.46 -3.28 -21.66
C SER A 161 16.55 -2.91 -20.16
N PRO A 162 17.13 -1.73 -19.84
CA PRO A 162 17.12 -1.19 -18.47
C PRO A 162 15.73 -1.05 -17.85
N TYR A 163 14.69 -1.07 -18.69
CA TYR A 163 13.31 -0.89 -18.27
C TYR A 163 12.45 -2.14 -18.48
N SER A 164 13.08 -3.29 -18.73
CA SER A 164 12.46 -4.58 -19.02
C SER A 164 11.53 -5.11 -17.92
N ILE A 165 10.79 -6.17 -18.23
CA ILE A 165 10.03 -6.92 -17.23
C ILE A 165 10.90 -7.46 -16.10
N HIS A 166 12.16 -7.83 -16.36
CA HIS A 166 13.08 -8.29 -15.32
C HIS A 166 13.53 -7.14 -14.40
N ALA A 167 13.79 -5.95 -14.95
CA ALA A 167 14.06 -4.75 -14.15
C ALA A 167 12.84 -4.35 -13.31
N MET A 168 11.64 -4.41 -13.90
CA MET A 168 10.37 -4.17 -13.20
C MET A 168 10.16 -5.19 -12.06
N LEU A 169 10.31 -6.49 -12.31
CA LEU A 169 10.19 -7.50 -11.25
C LEU A 169 11.21 -7.29 -10.13
N ALA A 170 12.44 -6.87 -10.46
CA ALA A 170 13.48 -6.63 -9.48
C ALA A 170 13.25 -5.40 -8.61
N ASN A 171 12.72 -4.30 -9.17
CA ASN A 171 12.68 -3.00 -8.48
C ASN A 171 11.27 -2.56 -8.07
N ASN A 172 10.23 -3.21 -8.62
CA ASN A 172 8.83 -2.90 -8.33
C ASN A 172 8.14 -3.92 -7.44
N CYS A 173 8.68 -5.14 -7.33
CA CYS A 173 8.20 -6.13 -6.37
C CYS A 173 9.02 -6.00 -5.09
N ASP A 174 8.38 -5.57 -4.00
CA ASP A 174 9.03 -5.58 -2.70
C ASP A 174 9.14 -7.01 -2.14
N ARG A 175 9.95 -7.17 -1.10
CA ARG A 175 10.15 -8.46 -0.43
C ARG A 175 8.89 -9.06 0.20
N ASP A 176 7.85 -8.23 0.38
CA ASP A 176 6.57 -8.65 0.94
C ASP A 176 5.60 -9.13 -0.15
N GLY A 177 6.04 -9.20 -1.41
CA GLY A 177 5.24 -9.60 -2.57
C GLY A 177 4.27 -8.51 -3.03
N ARG A 178 4.56 -7.24 -2.73
CA ARG A 178 3.74 -6.10 -3.14
C ARG A 178 4.39 -5.32 -4.26
N TYR A 179 3.52 -4.74 -5.07
CA TYR A 179 3.92 -3.73 -6.04
C TYR A 179 4.24 -2.42 -5.31
N TYR A 180 5.26 -1.69 -5.78
CA TYR A 180 5.79 -0.52 -5.08
C TYR A 180 4.78 0.64 -5.00
N GLU A 181 3.97 0.88 -6.05
CA GLU A 181 2.97 1.95 -6.02
C GLU A 181 2.06 1.77 -4.80
N THR A 182 1.79 2.87 -4.12
CA THR A 182 1.21 2.85 -2.78
C THR A 182 -0.16 2.19 -2.80
N ALA A 183 -1.06 2.67 -3.65
CA ALA A 183 -2.45 2.21 -3.74
C ALA A 183 -2.62 0.72 -4.09
N LEU A 184 -3.51 0.04 -3.35
CA LEU A 184 -3.90 -1.34 -3.63
C LEU A 184 -4.52 -1.50 -5.02
N GLY A 185 -5.39 -0.58 -5.45
CA GLY A 185 -6.05 -0.64 -6.76
C GLY A 185 -5.05 -0.64 -7.92
N TYR A 186 -4.05 0.25 -7.87
CA TYR A 186 -2.98 0.30 -8.88
C TYR A 186 -2.04 -0.91 -8.82
N ALA A 187 -1.81 -1.44 -7.63
CA ALA A 187 -1.08 -2.69 -7.48
C ALA A 187 -1.81 -3.86 -8.15
N MET A 188 -3.13 -3.97 -8.02
CA MET A 188 -3.93 -5.01 -8.68
C MET A 188 -3.95 -4.82 -10.20
N HIS A 189 -4.20 -3.59 -10.67
CA HIS A 189 -4.12 -3.26 -12.09
C HIS A 189 -2.78 -3.66 -12.72
N THR A 190 -1.66 -3.37 -12.04
CA THR A 190 -0.33 -3.68 -12.57
C THR A 190 -0.02 -5.18 -12.60
N ARG A 191 -0.52 -5.95 -11.62
CA ARG A 191 -0.42 -7.41 -11.63
C ARG A 191 -1.06 -8.01 -12.89
N ASP A 192 -2.23 -7.50 -13.29
CA ASP A 192 -2.87 -7.91 -14.53
C ASP A 192 -2.05 -7.53 -15.76
N LEU A 193 -1.42 -6.35 -15.77
CA LEU A 193 -0.50 -5.97 -16.84
C LEU A 193 0.67 -6.96 -16.98
N TYR A 194 1.30 -7.37 -15.87
CA TYR A 194 2.44 -8.29 -15.90
C TYR A 194 2.05 -9.68 -16.40
N LEU A 195 0.82 -10.14 -16.15
CA LEU A 195 0.32 -11.41 -16.69
C LEU A 195 0.30 -11.42 -18.23
N THR A 196 0.15 -10.27 -18.88
CA THR A 196 0.13 -10.18 -20.36
C THR A 196 1.51 -10.36 -21.00
N PHE A 197 2.61 -10.34 -20.22
CA PHE A 197 3.94 -10.68 -20.71
C PHE A 197 4.15 -12.20 -20.78
N VAL A 198 3.41 -12.97 -19.98
CA VAL A 198 3.68 -14.39 -19.75
C VAL A 198 3.57 -15.21 -21.02
N GLU A 199 2.45 -15.14 -21.72
CA GLU A 199 2.19 -16.01 -22.87
C GLU A 199 3.03 -15.65 -24.09
N PRO A 200 3.18 -14.35 -24.47
CA PRO A 200 4.10 -13.96 -25.53
C PRO A 200 5.52 -14.46 -25.27
N LEU A 201 6.05 -14.29 -24.06
CA LEU A 201 7.41 -14.73 -23.74
C LEU A 201 7.55 -16.25 -23.64
N LYS A 202 6.55 -16.93 -23.08
CA LYS A 202 6.56 -18.40 -22.92
C LYS A 202 6.47 -19.13 -24.24
N TYR A 203 5.77 -18.58 -25.24
CA TYR A 203 5.53 -19.24 -26.53
C TYR A 203 6.34 -18.67 -27.69
N TRP A 204 6.93 -17.49 -27.56
CA TRP A 204 7.88 -16.99 -28.55
C TRP A 204 9.13 -17.86 -28.61
N ARG A 205 9.63 -18.10 -29.82
CA ARG A 205 10.76 -18.99 -30.09
C ARG A 205 11.77 -18.27 -30.95
N SER A 206 13.03 -18.31 -30.52
CA SER A 206 14.17 -17.83 -31.29
C SER A 206 15.34 -18.80 -31.16
N SER A 207 16.42 -18.57 -31.90
CA SER A 207 17.66 -19.33 -31.74
C SER A 207 18.26 -19.21 -30.33
N GLU A 208 18.08 -18.06 -29.69
CA GLU A 208 18.57 -17.78 -28.32
C GLU A 208 17.63 -18.34 -27.26
N TYR A 209 16.32 -18.33 -27.53
CA TYR A 209 15.28 -18.80 -26.60
C TYR A 209 14.44 -19.91 -27.25
N PRO A 210 15.01 -21.12 -27.47
CA PRO A 210 14.33 -22.22 -28.16
C PRO A 210 13.18 -22.84 -27.35
N GLN A 211 13.07 -22.54 -26.05
CA GLN A 211 11.97 -22.97 -25.18
C GLN A 211 11.06 -21.80 -24.75
N GLY A 212 11.33 -20.59 -25.23
CA GLY A 212 10.74 -19.37 -24.67
C GLY A 212 11.23 -19.11 -23.26
N ILE A 213 10.55 -18.19 -22.56
CA ILE A 213 10.91 -17.74 -21.21
C ILE A 213 9.71 -17.89 -20.29
N ASP A 214 9.93 -18.61 -19.19
CA ASP A 214 8.93 -18.78 -18.14
C ASP A 214 9.13 -17.72 -17.05
N LEU A 215 8.32 -16.65 -17.07
CA LEU A 215 8.36 -15.62 -16.04
C LEU A 215 7.99 -16.14 -14.65
N PHE A 216 7.17 -17.19 -14.55
CA PHE A 216 6.78 -17.76 -13.25
C PHE A 216 7.90 -18.59 -12.62
N SER A 217 9.02 -18.81 -13.31
CA SER A 217 10.24 -19.35 -12.71
C SER A 217 10.86 -18.38 -11.69
N ASP A 218 10.64 -17.07 -11.85
CA ASP A 218 11.09 -16.03 -10.91
C ASP A 218 10.22 -16.03 -9.64
N PRO A 219 10.83 -16.17 -8.44
CA PRO A 219 10.08 -16.12 -7.18
C PRO A 219 9.35 -14.79 -6.94
N ARG A 220 9.86 -13.67 -7.45
CA ARG A 220 9.23 -12.35 -7.33
C ARG A 220 7.91 -12.33 -8.11
N MET A 221 7.91 -12.88 -9.32
CA MET A 221 6.70 -13.03 -10.13
C MET A 221 5.65 -13.83 -9.35
N ARG A 222 6.00 -15.01 -8.80
CA ARG A 222 5.06 -15.82 -7.99
C ARG A 222 4.54 -15.07 -6.75
N SER A 223 5.41 -14.33 -6.07
CA SER A 223 5.07 -13.62 -4.84
C SER A 223 4.00 -12.54 -5.03
N LEU A 224 3.98 -11.89 -6.19
CA LEU A 224 2.98 -10.87 -6.53
C LEU A 224 1.55 -11.42 -6.54
N TYR A 225 1.39 -12.70 -6.88
CA TYR A 225 0.08 -13.35 -7.07
C TYR A 225 -0.34 -14.21 -5.87
N TRP A 226 0.48 -14.27 -4.82
CA TRP A 226 0.19 -15.06 -3.63
C TRP A 226 -0.80 -14.34 -2.69
N LEU A 227 -2.07 -14.40 -3.06
CA LEU A 227 -3.22 -13.81 -2.34
C LEU A 227 -3.07 -12.34 -1.96
N PRO A 228 -2.82 -11.45 -2.93
CA PRO A 228 -2.60 -10.06 -2.63
C PRO A 228 -3.78 -9.40 -1.91
N ASP A 229 -5.04 -9.72 -2.24
CA ASP A 229 -6.20 -9.06 -1.62
C ASP A 229 -6.44 -9.59 -0.20
N ALA A 230 -6.57 -10.91 -0.02
CA ALA A 230 -6.85 -11.51 1.28
C ALA A 230 -5.84 -11.12 2.37
N VAL A 231 -4.55 -11.01 2.02
CA VAL A 231 -3.49 -10.63 2.97
C VAL A 231 -3.61 -9.18 3.45
N LEU A 232 -4.20 -8.28 2.66
CA LEU A 232 -4.46 -6.89 3.06
C LEU A 232 -5.86 -6.68 3.64
N SER A 233 -6.78 -7.62 3.49
CA SER A 233 -8.15 -7.44 3.95
C SER A 233 -8.22 -7.19 5.46
N VAL A 234 -9.06 -6.24 5.89
CA VAL A 234 -9.25 -5.88 7.29
C VAL A 234 -10.74 -5.90 7.61
N ALA A 235 -11.14 -6.75 8.56
CA ALA A 235 -12.54 -6.89 8.99
C ALA A 235 -13.59 -7.03 7.86
N GLY A 236 -13.23 -7.65 6.72
CA GLY A 236 -14.12 -7.82 5.55
C GLY A 236 -14.02 -6.73 4.48
N HIS A 237 -13.13 -5.76 4.66
CA HIS A 237 -12.89 -4.64 3.76
C HIS A 237 -11.54 -4.79 3.03
N ALA A 238 -11.46 -4.18 1.85
CA ALA A 238 -10.20 -3.92 1.17
C ALA A 238 -9.77 -2.50 1.56
N PRO A 239 -8.61 -2.31 2.22
CA PRO A 239 -8.22 -1.00 2.71
C PRO A 239 -7.96 -0.01 1.57
N ASN A 240 -8.43 1.23 1.73
CA ASN A 240 -8.48 2.25 0.67
C ASN A 240 -7.43 3.36 0.81
N PHE A 241 -6.18 3.01 1.13
CA PHE A 241 -5.07 3.98 1.19
C PHE A 241 -4.50 4.32 -0.19
N GLY A 242 -3.94 5.54 -0.33
CA GLY A 242 -3.46 6.09 -1.60
C GLY A 242 -4.61 6.34 -2.58
N ASP A 243 -4.32 6.30 -3.87
CA ASP A 243 -5.32 6.45 -4.94
C ASP A 243 -6.28 5.23 -5.06
N CYS A 244 -7.07 4.97 -4.02
CA CYS A 244 -8.11 3.95 -3.94
C CYS A 244 -9.47 4.60 -3.68
N ALA A 245 -10.54 4.09 -4.29
CA ALA A 245 -11.87 4.66 -4.11
C ALA A 245 -12.34 4.65 -2.64
N PRO A 246 -13.17 5.61 -2.21
CA PRO A 246 -13.76 5.62 -0.86
C PRO A 246 -14.52 4.33 -0.53
N ASP A 247 -14.42 3.86 0.71
CA ASP A 247 -15.14 2.69 1.22
C ASP A 247 -16.34 3.09 2.09
N ASN A 248 -17.50 3.23 1.44
CA ASN A 248 -18.74 3.71 2.07
C ASN A 248 -19.76 2.60 2.31
N ARG A 249 -19.33 1.33 2.24
CA ARG A 249 -20.24 0.18 2.33
C ARG A 249 -20.21 -0.44 3.72
N GLN A 250 -21.34 -1.00 4.13
CA GLN A 250 -21.36 -1.93 5.25
C GLN A 250 -20.92 -3.33 4.78
N ALA A 251 -19.89 -3.91 5.40
CA ALA A 251 -19.43 -5.27 5.10
C ALA A 251 -18.88 -5.98 6.32
N PHE A 252 -19.04 -7.30 6.41
CA PHE A 252 -18.57 -8.09 7.55
C PHE A 252 -17.51 -9.11 7.13
N ALA A 253 -16.59 -9.43 8.03
CA ALA A 253 -15.56 -10.44 7.78
C ALA A 253 -16.18 -11.82 7.57
N THR A 254 -15.69 -12.56 6.57
CA THR A 254 -16.14 -13.93 6.26
C THR A 254 -15.03 -14.94 6.54
N GLN A 255 -15.40 -16.22 6.70
CA GLN A 255 -14.42 -17.31 6.82
C GLN A 255 -13.69 -17.61 5.51
N ALA A 256 -14.21 -17.13 4.38
CA ALA A 256 -13.62 -17.24 3.05
C ALA A 256 -13.45 -15.85 2.44
N PRO A 257 -12.42 -15.08 2.84
CA PRO A 257 -12.23 -13.68 2.44
C PRO A 257 -11.66 -13.52 1.02
N TRP A 258 -11.77 -14.54 0.17
CA TRP A 258 -11.10 -14.60 -1.13
C TRP A 258 -11.76 -13.66 -2.14
N SER A 259 -10.98 -12.77 -2.73
CA SER A 259 -11.48 -11.92 -3.82
C SER A 259 -11.55 -12.70 -5.13
N ARG A 260 -12.27 -12.14 -6.13
CA ARG A 260 -12.23 -12.69 -7.50
C ARG A 260 -10.81 -12.67 -8.09
N HIS A 261 -9.98 -11.70 -7.69
CA HIS A 261 -8.58 -11.66 -8.13
C HIS A 261 -7.76 -12.77 -7.47
N ASP A 262 -7.94 -13.01 -6.17
CA ASP A 262 -7.24 -14.09 -5.47
C ASP A 262 -7.52 -15.46 -6.10
N VAL A 263 -8.78 -15.72 -6.47
CA VAL A 263 -9.17 -16.95 -7.19
C VAL A 263 -8.52 -17.01 -8.57
N ALA A 264 -8.61 -15.93 -9.35
CA ALA A 264 -7.99 -15.88 -10.68
C ALA A 264 -6.47 -16.05 -10.63
N PHE A 265 -5.80 -15.49 -9.62
CA PHE A 265 -4.36 -15.59 -9.43
C PHE A 265 -3.91 -16.97 -8.94
N ALA A 266 -4.68 -17.62 -8.07
CA ALA A 266 -4.44 -19.00 -7.70
C ALA A 266 -4.51 -19.94 -8.91
N GLU A 267 -5.47 -19.69 -9.84
CA GLU A 267 -5.56 -20.42 -11.10
C GLU A 267 -4.30 -20.22 -11.97
N ARG A 268 -3.84 -18.97 -12.11
CA ARG A 268 -2.60 -18.66 -12.86
C ARG A 268 -1.38 -19.34 -12.27
N LEU A 269 -1.24 -19.32 -10.94
CA LEU A 269 -0.16 -20.00 -10.24
C LEU A 269 -0.22 -21.51 -10.49
N TYR A 270 -1.40 -22.13 -10.36
CA TYR A 270 -1.57 -23.57 -10.57
C TYR A 270 -1.17 -24.01 -11.99
N THR A 271 -1.65 -23.31 -13.03
CA THR A 271 -1.30 -23.60 -14.42
C THR A 271 0.19 -23.36 -14.70
N ALA A 272 0.79 -22.36 -14.07
CA ALA A 272 2.21 -22.04 -14.25
C ALA A 272 3.16 -22.92 -13.43
N GLY A 273 2.67 -23.60 -12.38
CA GLY A 273 3.49 -24.34 -11.43
C GLY A 273 4.25 -25.51 -12.05
N SER A 274 5.53 -25.61 -11.72
CA SER A 274 6.33 -26.82 -11.96
C SER A 274 5.82 -28.01 -11.14
N SER A 275 6.24 -29.24 -11.47
CA SER A 275 5.76 -30.47 -10.80
C SER A 275 5.86 -30.42 -9.26
N GLY A 276 6.93 -29.83 -8.71
CA GLY A 276 7.12 -29.68 -7.26
C GLY A 276 6.27 -28.58 -6.61
N GLN A 277 5.80 -27.59 -7.37
CA GLN A 277 4.96 -26.49 -6.87
C GLN A 277 3.46 -26.77 -7.06
N LYS A 278 3.12 -27.62 -8.03
CA LYS A 278 1.75 -27.87 -8.46
C LYS A 278 0.86 -28.42 -7.36
N GLU A 279 1.40 -29.20 -6.42
CA GLU A 279 0.66 -29.67 -5.24
C GLU A 279 0.25 -28.51 -4.31
N GLN A 280 1.18 -27.61 -3.99
CA GLN A 280 0.90 -26.45 -3.15
C GLN A 280 -0.11 -25.50 -3.82
N PHE A 281 0.03 -25.28 -5.14
CA PHE A 281 -0.87 -24.40 -5.88
C PHE A 281 -2.25 -25.04 -6.10
N ALA A 282 -2.32 -26.37 -6.27
CA ALA A 282 -3.60 -27.09 -6.29
C ALA A 282 -4.33 -26.95 -4.95
N ALA A 283 -3.59 -27.05 -3.83
CA ALA A 283 -4.15 -26.87 -2.50
C ALA A 283 -4.71 -25.45 -2.30
N LEU A 284 -3.95 -24.45 -2.72
CA LEU A 284 -4.38 -23.05 -2.72
C LEU A 284 -5.65 -22.84 -3.57
N LEU A 285 -5.63 -23.31 -4.83
CA LEU A 285 -6.75 -23.15 -5.75
C LEU A 285 -8.02 -23.82 -5.22
N LYS A 286 -7.90 -25.05 -4.71
CA LYS A 286 -9.03 -25.78 -4.12
C LYS A 286 -9.60 -25.04 -2.90
N LEU A 287 -8.74 -24.48 -2.05
CA LEU A 287 -9.18 -23.68 -0.91
C LEU A 287 -9.94 -22.42 -1.34
N VAL A 288 -9.36 -21.60 -2.23
CA VAL A 288 -9.98 -20.32 -2.60
C VAL A 288 -11.29 -20.50 -3.37
N CYS A 289 -11.46 -21.64 -4.02
CA CYS A 289 -12.72 -22.06 -4.67
C CYS A 289 -13.71 -22.74 -3.71
N GLY A 290 -13.42 -22.84 -2.41
CA GLY A 290 -14.30 -23.51 -1.44
C GLY A 290 -14.47 -25.01 -1.68
N GLY A 291 -13.52 -25.65 -2.37
CA GLY A 291 -13.53 -27.07 -2.73
C GLY A 291 -14.08 -27.39 -4.12
N ASP A 292 -14.84 -26.48 -4.74
CA ASP A 292 -15.50 -26.68 -6.03
C ASP A 292 -14.90 -25.77 -7.11
N VAL A 293 -13.80 -26.25 -7.71
CA VAL A 293 -13.02 -25.48 -8.70
C VAL A 293 -13.82 -25.27 -10.00
N ASP A 294 -14.58 -26.27 -10.43
CA ASP A 294 -15.31 -26.18 -11.70
C ASP A 294 -16.43 -25.14 -11.62
N ARG A 295 -17.19 -25.12 -10.51
CA ARG A 295 -18.15 -24.04 -10.25
C ARG A 295 -17.49 -22.67 -10.20
N ALA A 296 -16.33 -22.54 -9.56
CA ALA A 296 -15.61 -21.27 -9.50
C ALA A 296 -15.15 -20.80 -10.91
N ARG A 297 -14.77 -21.74 -11.79
CA ARG A 297 -14.40 -21.45 -13.19
C ARG A 297 -15.59 -20.96 -14.02
N GLU A 298 -16.79 -21.50 -13.79
CA GLU A 298 -18.01 -21.05 -14.47
C GLU A 298 -18.28 -19.57 -14.22
N ASP A 299 -18.02 -19.07 -13.01
CA ASP A 299 -18.26 -17.69 -12.61
C ASP A 299 -17.06 -16.75 -12.79
N SER A 300 -15.89 -17.29 -13.13
CA SER A 300 -14.61 -16.57 -13.19
C SER A 300 -14.61 -15.35 -14.12
N SER A 301 -13.80 -14.34 -13.83
CA SER A 301 -13.56 -13.21 -14.74
C SER A 301 -12.61 -13.57 -15.90
N ILE A 302 -11.86 -14.66 -15.78
CA ILE A 302 -10.84 -15.08 -16.76
C ILE A 302 -11.31 -16.24 -17.66
N ARG A 303 -12.63 -16.39 -17.90
CA ARG A 303 -13.20 -17.53 -18.67
C ARG A 303 -12.58 -17.72 -20.06
N ARG A 304 -12.30 -16.62 -20.76
CA ARG A 304 -11.66 -16.67 -22.08
C ARG A 304 -10.28 -17.32 -22.01
N TRP A 305 -9.53 -17.04 -20.96
CA TRP A 305 -8.23 -17.66 -20.72
C TRP A 305 -8.39 -19.12 -20.28
N LEU A 306 -9.33 -19.40 -19.36
CA LEU A 306 -9.62 -20.77 -18.91
C LEU A 306 -9.95 -21.73 -20.06
N LEU A 307 -10.59 -21.26 -21.13
CA LEU A 307 -10.90 -22.06 -22.33
C LEU A 307 -9.67 -22.79 -22.90
N TYR A 308 -8.49 -22.19 -22.79
CA TYR A 308 -7.25 -22.72 -23.35
C TYR A 308 -6.28 -23.28 -22.31
N HIS A 309 -6.51 -23.00 -21.01
CA HIS A 309 -5.49 -23.18 -19.97
C HIS A 309 -5.97 -23.89 -18.70
N ALA A 310 -7.26 -24.21 -18.59
CA ALA A 310 -7.78 -24.92 -17.42
C ALA A 310 -7.23 -26.35 -17.37
N ASP A 311 -6.43 -26.64 -16.34
CA ASP A 311 -5.94 -27.98 -16.03
C ASP A 311 -6.86 -28.68 -15.03
N ALA A 312 -6.97 -30.01 -15.10
CA ALA A 312 -7.64 -30.78 -14.05
C ALA A 312 -6.91 -30.59 -12.70
N VAL A 313 -7.64 -30.34 -11.62
CA VAL A 313 -7.09 -30.27 -10.26
C VAL A 313 -7.23 -31.64 -9.58
N PRO A 314 -6.16 -32.25 -9.04
CA PRO A 314 -6.26 -33.56 -8.40
C PRO A 314 -7.24 -33.55 -7.21
N GLU A 315 -8.13 -34.54 -7.13
CA GLU A 315 -9.06 -34.68 -6.00
C GLU A 315 -8.32 -34.79 -4.66
N SER A 316 -7.13 -35.41 -4.67
CA SER A 316 -6.26 -35.58 -3.50
C SER A 316 -5.64 -34.29 -2.98
N ALA A 317 -5.70 -33.18 -3.74
CA ALA A 317 -5.20 -31.89 -3.28
C ALA A 317 -5.91 -31.49 -1.98
N LYS A 318 -5.12 -31.10 -0.98
CA LYS A 318 -5.65 -30.66 0.32
C LYS A 318 -6.28 -29.29 0.18
N GLY A 319 -7.51 -29.09 0.63
CA GLY A 319 -8.15 -27.77 0.67
C GLY A 319 -7.78 -26.96 1.92
N SER A 320 -6.53 -27.03 2.37
CA SER A 320 -6.07 -26.48 3.65
C SER A 320 -4.69 -25.87 3.54
N LEU A 321 -4.38 -24.96 4.45
CA LEU A 321 -3.16 -24.16 4.46
C LEU A 321 -2.34 -24.44 5.72
N ASP A 322 -1.06 -24.10 5.70
CA ASP A 322 -0.21 -24.12 6.88
C ASP A 322 -0.52 -22.98 7.85
N ASP A 323 0.07 -23.05 9.04
CA ASP A 323 -0.15 -22.07 10.10
C ASP A 323 0.41 -20.68 9.76
N ASP A 324 1.48 -20.62 8.96
CA ASP A 324 2.08 -19.35 8.53
C ASP A 324 1.12 -18.55 7.66
N PHE A 325 0.52 -19.24 6.70
CA PHE A 325 -0.53 -18.67 5.90
C PHE A 325 -1.71 -18.20 6.76
N ARG A 326 -2.18 -19.04 7.70
CA ARG A 326 -3.33 -18.69 8.54
C ARG A 326 -3.04 -17.42 9.35
N ARG A 327 -1.82 -17.30 9.89
CA ARG A 327 -1.33 -16.08 10.56
C ARG A 327 -1.35 -14.87 9.62
N ARG A 328 -0.85 -15.02 8.39
CA ARG A 328 -0.78 -13.93 7.41
C ARG A 328 -2.14 -13.36 6.98
N VAL A 329 -3.16 -14.22 6.81
CA VAL A 329 -4.49 -13.81 6.32
C VAL A 329 -5.44 -13.44 7.46
N PHE A 330 -5.48 -14.24 8.52
CA PHE A 330 -6.48 -14.09 9.59
C PHE A 330 -5.92 -13.48 10.87
N GLY A 331 -4.62 -13.62 11.12
CA GLY A 331 -3.94 -12.98 12.25
C GLY A 331 -3.54 -11.54 11.98
N SER A 332 -2.94 -10.92 13.00
CA SER A 332 -2.24 -9.65 12.81
C SER A 332 -0.97 -9.90 11.99
N TRP A 333 -0.62 -8.97 11.11
CA TRP A 333 0.51 -9.13 10.19
C TRP A 333 1.22 -7.81 9.90
N PHE A 334 2.50 -7.86 9.52
CA PHE A 334 3.18 -6.68 8.98
C PHE A 334 3.94 -7.01 7.70
N LEU A 335 4.07 -6.00 6.83
CA LEU A 335 4.83 -5.98 5.59
C LEU A 335 5.97 -4.99 5.78
N GLY A 336 7.17 -5.50 6.07
CA GLY A 336 8.27 -4.71 6.60
C GLY A 336 8.91 -3.72 5.62
N GLN A 337 8.95 -4.06 4.32
CA GLN A 337 9.46 -3.16 3.27
C GLN A 337 8.37 -2.23 2.76
N LYS A 338 7.14 -2.73 2.57
CA LYS A 338 5.99 -1.88 2.23
C LYS A 338 5.68 -0.89 3.36
N GLY A 339 6.06 -1.25 4.58
CA GLY A 339 5.80 -0.52 5.81
C GLY A 339 4.32 -0.43 6.12
N ILE A 340 3.67 -1.58 6.25
CA ILE A 340 2.27 -1.70 6.66
C ILE A 340 2.22 -2.66 7.85
N ALA A 341 1.44 -2.32 8.87
CA ALA A 341 1.07 -3.23 9.94
C ALA A 341 -0.45 -3.33 10.03
N ILE A 342 -0.95 -4.54 10.30
CA ILE A 342 -2.36 -4.85 10.35
C ILE A 342 -2.62 -5.59 11.66
N LEU A 343 -3.53 -5.05 12.47
CA LEU A 343 -4.04 -5.67 13.67
C LEU A 343 -5.42 -6.25 13.36
N ARG A 344 -5.66 -7.52 13.68
CA ARG A 344 -6.95 -8.20 13.42
C ARG A 344 -7.37 -9.02 14.62
N ASP A 345 -8.66 -8.98 14.92
CA ASP A 345 -9.30 -9.93 15.82
C ASP A 345 -10.81 -10.04 15.52
N GLY A 346 -11.44 -11.09 16.04
CA GLY A 346 -12.88 -11.34 15.89
C GLY A 346 -13.27 -11.94 14.53
N GLN A 347 -14.57 -12.19 14.38
CA GLN A 347 -15.18 -12.76 13.16
C GLN A 347 -16.55 -12.12 12.90
N GLY A 348 -17.02 -12.14 11.66
CA GLY A 348 -18.37 -11.68 11.31
C GLY A 348 -18.61 -10.22 11.76
N PRO A 349 -19.78 -9.93 12.38
CA PRO A 349 -20.11 -8.61 12.93
C PRO A 349 -19.19 -8.10 14.04
N ASP A 350 -18.46 -9.00 14.70
CA ASP A 350 -17.55 -8.67 15.80
C ASP A 350 -16.10 -8.50 15.35
N ALA A 351 -15.82 -8.72 14.07
CA ALA A 351 -14.50 -8.47 13.53
C ALA A 351 -14.14 -6.98 13.63
N GLN A 352 -12.93 -6.73 14.13
CA GLN A 352 -12.31 -5.43 14.13
C GLN A 352 -10.89 -5.54 13.56
N GLY A 353 -10.41 -4.47 12.96
CA GLY A 353 -9.02 -4.43 12.56
C GLY A 353 -8.54 -3.04 12.21
N MET A 354 -7.24 -2.85 12.41
CA MET A 354 -6.55 -1.58 12.22
C MET A 354 -5.39 -1.77 11.27
N LEU A 355 -5.21 -0.84 10.33
CA LEU A 355 -4.06 -0.78 9.44
C LEU A 355 -3.28 0.51 9.70
N LEU A 356 -2.00 0.38 10.04
CA LEU A 356 -1.06 1.49 10.18
C LEU A 356 -0.07 1.47 9.01
N ARG A 357 0.03 2.60 8.29
CA ARG A 357 1.04 2.80 7.25
C ARG A 357 2.25 3.50 7.83
N TYR A 358 3.43 2.89 7.78
CA TYR A 358 4.70 3.49 8.19
C TYR A 358 5.78 3.44 7.12
N GLY A 359 5.52 2.83 5.97
CA GLY A 359 6.41 2.82 4.82
C GLY A 359 6.28 4.07 3.95
N PRO A 360 7.16 4.25 2.96
CA PRO A 360 7.17 5.44 2.13
C PRO A 360 5.91 5.59 1.27
N SER A 361 5.38 6.81 1.17
CA SER A 361 4.40 7.20 0.16
C SER A 361 5.10 7.35 -1.19
N LEU A 362 4.97 6.31 -2.01
CA LEU A 362 5.45 6.25 -3.40
C LEU A 362 4.31 6.67 -4.36
N ASN A 363 4.56 6.57 -5.67
CA ASN A 363 3.57 6.93 -6.71
C ASN A 363 2.17 6.34 -6.41
N HIS A 364 1.12 7.12 -6.70
CA HIS A 364 -0.28 6.82 -6.32
C HIS A 364 -0.50 6.65 -4.80
N GLY A 365 0.27 7.37 -3.98
CA GLY A 365 0.06 7.50 -2.54
C GLY A 365 -0.30 8.93 -2.14
N ASP A 366 -0.73 9.10 -0.90
CA ASP A 366 -1.10 10.40 -0.33
C ASP A 366 -0.05 10.90 0.69
N PHE A 367 -0.30 12.07 1.30
CA PHE A 367 0.54 12.63 2.37
C PHE A 367 0.16 12.03 3.75
N ASP A 368 0.21 10.70 3.85
CA ASP A 368 -0.41 9.89 4.91
C ASP A 368 0.58 8.95 5.65
N ASP A 369 1.87 9.28 5.75
CA ASP A 369 2.79 8.50 6.59
C ASP A 369 2.30 8.52 8.05
N LEU A 370 2.24 7.33 8.67
CA LEU A 370 1.56 7.04 9.94
C LEU A 370 0.03 7.17 9.91
N GLY A 371 -0.62 7.19 8.75
CA GLY A 371 -2.08 7.14 8.62
C GLY A 371 -2.68 5.84 9.17
N LEU A 372 -3.87 5.94 9.78
CA LEU A 372 -4.60 4.84 10.41
C LEU A 372 -5.96 4.60 9.73
N LEU A 373 -6.18 3.37 9.29
CA LEU A 373 -7.49 2.88 8.89
C LEU A 373 -8.00 1.93 9.98
N TYR A 374 -9.15 2.22 10.58
CA TYR A 374 -9.79 1.38 11.58
C TYR A 374 -11.15 0.91 11.06
N TYR A 375 -11.39 -0.39 11.14
CA TYR A 375 -12.63 -1.03 10.74
C TYR A 375 -13.27 -1.76 11.92
N GLY A 376 -14.58 -1.67 12.04
CA GLY A 376 -15.34 -2.36 13.08
C GLY A 376 -16.84 -2.21 12.88
N LYS A 377 -17.62 -3.18 13.38
CA LYS A 377 -19.09 -3.20 13.24
C LYS A 377 -19.59 -3.07 11.80
N GLY A 378 -18.74 -3.48 10.87
CA GLY A 378 -18.94 -3.51 9.43
C GLY A 378 -18.70 -2.20 8.68
N TRP A 379 -18.07 -1.21 9.31
CA TRP A 379 -17.78 0.09 8.70
C TRP A 379 -16.30 0.44 8.79
N GLN A 380 -15.84 1.30 7.88
CA GLN A 380 -14.63 2.09 8.07
C GLN A 380 -14.91 3.20 9.09
N LEU A 381 -14.26 3.14 10.25
CA LEU A 381 -14.49 4.02 11.40
C LEU A 381 -13.66 5.30 11.31
N THR A 382 -12.38 5.18 10.93
CA THR A 382 -11.54 6.33 10.57
C THR A 382 -11.64 6.55 9.06
N TYR A 383 -12.40 7.58 8.68
CA TYR A 383 -12.72 7.85 7.30
C TYR A 383 -11.46 8.13 6.49
N GLU A 384 -11.32 7.40 5.39
CA GLU A 384 -10.39 7.70 4.32
C GLU A 384 -11.21 8.09 3.10
N ILE A 385 -11.09 9.36 2.70
CA ILE A 385 -11.88 9.94 1.62
C ILE A 385 -11.61 9.27 0.28
N GLY A 386 -10.41 8.74 0.10
CA GLY A 386 -10.03 8.00 -1.08
C GLY A 386 -10.00 8.85 -2.37
N TYR A 387 -10.12 8.17 -3.50
CA TYR A 387 -9.76 8.66 -4.82
C TYR A 387 -10.87 8.54 -5.85
N GLY A 388 -10.82 9.42 -6.87
CA GLY A 388 -11.71 9.38 -8.02
C GLY A 388 -11.02 9.77 -9.31
N LEU A 389 -11.03 11.07 -9.64
CA LEU A 389 -10.35 11.57 -10.83
C LEU A 389 -9.17 12.45 -10.39
N ALA A 390 -7.94 12.00 -10.72
CA ALA A 390 -6.69 12.65 -10.30
C ALA A 390 -6.63 14.17 -10.52
N SER A 391 -7.33 14.68 -11.54
CA SER A 391 -7.25 16.09 -11.94
C SER A 391 -8.22 17.02 -11.22
N THR A 392 -9.15 16.51 -10.39
CA THR A 392 -10.18 17.36 -9.77
C THR A 392 -9.63 18.15 -8.59
N HIS A 393 -10.21 19.33 -8.33
CA HIS A 393 -9.77 20.19 -7.23
C HIS A 393 -9.93 19.51 -5.87
N THR A 394 -11.01 18.75 -5.64
CA THR A 394 -11.19 18.00 -4.39
C THR A 394 -10.14 16.90 -4.25
N GLN A 395 -9.72 16.21 -5.32
CA GLN A 395 -8.69 15.19 -5.21
C GLN A 395 -7.36 15.81 -4.74
N VAL A 396 -6.84 16.79 -5.49
CA VAL A 396 -5.51 17.34 -5.20
C VAL A 396 -5.51 18.29 -4.01
N GLY A 397 -6.61 19.00 -3.76
CA GLY A 397 -6.72 20.03 -2.73
C GLY A 397 -7.21 19.55 -1.38
N TRP A 398 -7.87 18.38 -1.34
CA TRP A 398 -8.46 17.83 -0.12
C TRP A 398 -8.06 16.38 0.08
N ALA A 399 -8.45 15.49 -0.84
CA ALA A 399 -8.34 14.06 -0.63
C ALA A 399 -6.92 13.60 -0.31
N SER A 400 -5.94 14.09 -1.06
CA SER A 400 -4.54 13.71 -0.88
C SER A 400 -3.79 14.47 0.22
N GLN A 401 -4.40 15.47 0.86
CA GLN A 401 -3.72 16.35 1.84
C GLN A 401 -3.70 15.75 3.24
N THR A 402 -2.62 15.94 4.01
CA THR A 402 -2.42 15.26 5.30
C THR A 402 -3.61 15.40 6.27
N VAL A 403 -4.25 16.57 6.32
CA VAL A 403 -5.34 16.86 7.25
C VAL A 403 -6.65 16.11 6.95
N SER A 404 -6.82 15.52 5.76
CA SER A 404 -7.96 14.66 5.44
C SER A 404 -7.81 13.24 6.02
N HIS A 405 -6.61 12.86 6.45
CA HIS A 405 -6.31 11.52 6.94
C HIS A 405 -6.26 11.47 8.47
N ALA A 406 -6.43 10.28 9.04
CA ALA A 406 -6.40 10.08 10.49
C ALA A 406 -4.96 10.05 11.03
N LEU A 407 -4.31 11.21 11.18
CA LEU A 407 -2.97 11.39 11.76
C LEU A 407 -2.76 12.82 12.32
N VAL A 408 -1.52 13.17 12.67
CA VAL A 408 -1.17 14.51 13.21
C VAL A 408 -0.58 15.42 12.13
N THR A 409 -1.24 16.54 11.83
CA THR A 409 -0.71 17.57 10.93
C THR A 409 0.15 18.58 11.69
N ILE A 410 1.27 19.01 11.09
CA ILE A 410 2.23 19.93 11.72
C ILE A 410 2.23 21.27 11.02
N ASN A 411 2.07 22.37 11.77
CA ASN A 411 2.04 23.74 11.26
C ASN A 411 1.04 23.94 10.09
N GLU A 412 -0.06 23.18 10.08
CA GLU A 412 -1.03 23.13 8.98
C GLU A 412 -0.40 22.79 7.61
N ALA A 413 0.77 22.16 7.60
CA ALA A 413 1.45 21.73 6.40
C ALA A 413 1.20 20.24 6.16
N SER A 414 0.87 19.88 4.92
CA SER A 414 0.96 18.48 4.50
C SER A 414 2.40 17.99 4.61
N GLN A 415 2.59 16.69 4.81
CA GLN A 415 3.91 16.08 4.90
C GLN A 415 4.78 16.46 3.69
N ARG A 416 5.99 16.94 3.96
CA ARG A 416 6.98 17.40 2.98
C ARG A 416 8.38 17.00 3.47
N GLY A 417 9.02 16.02 2.84
CA GLY A 417 10.34 15.56 3.26
C GLY A 417 10.73 14.20 2.69
N GLY A 418 11.59 13.48 3.43
CA GLY A 418 11.72 12.03 3.24
C GLY A 418 10.40 11.34 3.62
N SER A 419 10.27 10.05 3.34
CA SER A 419 9.02 9.33 3.58
C SER A 419 9.25 7.91 4.04
N GLY A 420 8.36 7.43 4.91
CA GLY A 420 8.46 6.17 5.64
C GLY A 420 9.45 6.22 6.80
N GLY A 421 9.27 5.33 7.77
CA GLY A 421 10.12 5.21 8.95
C GLY A 421 10.21 3.80 9.51
N SER A 422 10.31 3.67 10.83
CA SER A 422 10.77 2.45 11.51
C SER A 422 9.65 1.72 12.23
N LEU A 423 9.70 0.38 12.24
CA LEU A 423 8.85 -0.46 13.09
C LEU A 423 9.56 -0.71 14.43
N HIS A 424 8.95 -0.33 15.54
CA HIS A 424 9.52 -0.48 16.88
C HIS A 424 8.94 -1.68 17.63
N LEU A 425 7.62 -1.84 17.61
CA LEU A 425 6.91 -2.92 18.30
C LEU A 425 5.87 -3.52 17.38
N PHE A 426 5.71 -4.84 17.45
CA PHE A 426 4.62 -5.57 16.83
C PHE A 426 4.27 -6.78 17.70
N ALA A 427 2.98 -6.97 18.01
CA ALA A 427 2.51 -8.09 18.80
C ALA A 427 1.11 -8.53 18.42
N ASP A 428 0.90 -9.84 18.42
CA ASP A 428 -0.40 -10.51 18.29
C ASP A 428 -0.62 -11.36 19.55
N LEU A 429 -1.07 -10.73 20.64
CA LEU A 429 -1.35 -11.42 21.91
C LEU A 429 -2.87 -11.56 22.11
N PRO A 430 -3.35 -12.57 22.87
CA PRO A 430 -4.79 -12.78 23.03
C PRO A 430 -5.57 -11.61 23.64
N GLY A 431 -4.95 -10.80 24.50
CA GLY A 431 -5.60 -9.63 25.13
C GLY A 431 -5.30 -8.30 24.46
N VAL A 432 -4.27 -8.24 23.61
CA VAL A 432 -3.84 -7.02 22.92
C VAL A 432 -3.13 -7.33 21.61
N LYS A 433 -3.57 -6.70 20.53
CA LYS A 433 -2.80 -6.56 19.30
C LYS A 433 -2.14 -5.19 19.32
N LEU A 434 -0.85 -5.08 18.99
CA LEU A 434 -0.13 -3.80 19.11
C LEU A 434 0.82 -3.60 17.95
N VAL A 435 0.87 -2.36 17.46
CA VAL A 435 1.95 -1.87 16.61
C VAL A 435 2.47 -0.52 17.14
N GLU A 436 3.77 -0.33 17.05
CA GLU A 436 4.40 0.97 17.22
C GLU A 436 5.38 1.25 16.08
N ALA A 437 5.23 2.41 15.45
CA ALA A 437 6.10 2.85 14.36
C ALA A 437 6.34 4.36 14.40
N ASP A 438 7.38 4.83 13.72
CA ASP A 438 7.67 6.25 13.53
C ASP A 438 7.86 6.63 12.07
N SER A 439 7.81 7.93 11.77
CA SER A 439 8.20 8.51 10.48
C SER A 439 8.61 9.98 10.63
N PRO A 440 9.68 10.30 11.39
CA PRO A 440 10.10 11.68 11.62
C PRO A 440 10.52 12.40 10.32
N LEU A 441 10.97 11.66 9.31
CA LEU A 441 11.40 12.21 8.01
C LEU A 441 10.29 12.96 7.26
N SER A 442 9.02 12.59 7.48
CA SER A 442 7.86 13.18 6.81
C SER A 442 7.65 14.65 7.17
N TYR A 443 8.15 15.07 8.35
CA TYR A 443 8.08 16.44 8.85
C TYR A 443 9.43 17.02 9.28
N ALA A 444 10.55 16.40 8.90
CA ALA A 444 11.89 16.92 9.23
C ALA A 444 12.09 18.38 8.76
N SER A 445 11.50 18.76 7.63
CA SER A 445 11.51 20.14 7.11
C SER A 445 10.75 21.15 7.99
N GLN A 446 9.86 20.67 8.86
CA GLN A 446 9.10 21.46 9.84
C GLN A 446 9.77 21.48 11.22
N GLY A 447 11.02 20.99 11.32
CA GLY A 447 11.76 20.93 12.58
C GLY A 447 11.25 19.86 13.55
N VAL A 448 10.64 18.80 13.03
CA VAL A 448 10.16 17.66 13.82
C VAL A 448 11.26 16.60 13.93
N ASP A 449 11.55 16.15 15.14
CA ASP A 449 12.52 15.09 15.42
C ASP A 449 11.86 13.81 15.99
N GLN A 450 10.63 13.91 16.47
CA GLN A 450 9.79 12.77 16.85
C GLN A 450 8.44 12.86 16.18
N TYR A 451 8.05 11.79 15.50
CA TYR A 451 6.73 11.60 14.91
C TYR A 451 6.41 10.10 14.99
N ARG A 452 5.85 9.66 16.13
CA ARG A 452 5.75 8.24 16.52
C ARG A 452 4.34 7.90 17.00
N ARG A 453 3.81 6.77 16.53
CA ARG A 453 2.44 6.32 16.83
C ARG A 453 2.45 4.91 17.41
N THR A 454 1.73 4.71 18.51
CA THR A 454 1.43 3.41 19.12
C THR A 454 -0.06 3.16 18.98
N VAL A 455 -0.45 2.08 18.31
CA VAL A 455 -1.85 1.69 18.12
C VAL A 455 -2.06 0.30 18.70
N ALA A 456 -3.15 0.12 19.45
CA ALA A 456 -3.50 -1.17 20.02
C ALA A 456 -4.98 -1.47 19.87
N LEU A 457 -5.29 -2.74 19.57
CA LEU A 457 -6.64 -3.31 19.66
C LEU A 457 -6.70 -4.14 20.95
N VAL A 458 -7.56 -3.73 21.88
CA VAL A 458 -7.61 -4.29 23.25
C VAL A 458 -8.88 -5.09 23.47
N GLY A 459 -8.73 -6.24 24.14
CA GLY A 459 -9.81 -7.17 24.42
C GLY A 459 -9.95 -8.24 23.33
N ASN A 460 -11.13 -8.85 23.26
CA ASN A 460 -11.50 -9.85 22.26
C ASN A 460 -13.01 -9.82 21.98
N GLY A 461 -13.42 -10.34 20.82
CA GLY A 461 -14.82 -10.43 20.42
C GLY A 461 -15.54 -9.08 20.26
N LYS A 462 -16.81 -9.02 20.67
CA LYS A 462 -17.73 -7.91 20.36
C LYS A 462 -17.43 -6.59 21.07
N ASP A 463 -16.76 -6.65 22.22
CA ASP A 463 -16.53 -5.53 23.13
C ASP A 463 -15.09 -4.99 23.04
N GLN A 464 -14.42 -5.21 21.91
CA GLN A 464 -13.08 -4.69 21.66
C GLN A 464 -13.10 -3.18 21.39
N TYR A 465 -11.99 -2.53 21.71
CA TYR A 465 -11.79 -1.10 21.47
C TYR A 465 -10.35 -0.82 21.04
N GLY A 466 -10.17 0.31 20.36
CA GLY A 466 -8.90 0.83 19.92
C GLY A 466 -8.27 1.78 20.93
N ILE A 467 -6.94 1.77 21.05
CA ILE A 467 -6.15 2.83 21.67
C ILE A 467 -5.21 3.39 20.61
N ASP A 468 -5.17 4.72 20.52
CA ASP A 468 -4.25 5.44 19.64
C ASP A 468 -3.47 6.50 20.42
N LEU A 469 -2.15 6.35 20.44
CA LEU A 469 -1.21 7.24 21.09
C LEU A 469 -0.26 7.83 20.07
N PHE A 470 -0.27 9.15 19.90
CA PHE A 470 0.55 9.85 18.92
C PHE A 470 1.48 10.86 19.61
N ARG A 471 2.79 10.65 19.47
CA ARG A 471 3.82 11.48 20.08
C ARG A 471 4.53 12.30 19.02
N VAL A 472 4.59 13.61 19.25
CA VAL A 472 5.25 14.55 18.35
C VAL A 472 6.10 15.53 19.13
N ARG A 473 7.32 15.78 18.65
CA ARG A 473 8.23 16.81 19.20
C ARG A 473 8.83 17.63 18.07
N GLY A 474 8.83 18.95 18.26
CA GLY A 474 9.20 19.94 17.25
C GLY A 474 7.98 20.69 16.71
N GLY A 475 8.16 21.52 15.69
CA GLY A 475 7.06 22.34 15.14
C GLY A 475 6.48 23.37 16.13
N ARG A 476 5.41 24.04 15.70
CA ARG A 476 4.73 25.11 16.47
C ARG A 476 3.23 24.88 16.67
N GLN A 477 2.64 24.03 15.84
CA GLN A 477 1.26 23.60 15.96
C GLN A 477 1.13 22.12 15.58
N HIS A 478 0.38 21.37 16.37
CA HIS A 478 0.03 19.98 16.13
C HIS A 478 -1.49 19.84 16.09
N ASP A 479 -2.02 19.27 15.01
CA ASP A 479 -3.44 18.97 14.86
C ASP A 479 -3.62 17.46 14.70
N TYR A 480 -4.01 16.77 15.78
CA TYR A 480 -4.42 15.36 15.70
C TYR A 480 -5.83 15.28 15.12
N GLY A 481 -6.00 14.61 13.97
CA GLY A 481 -7.26 14.53 13.25
C GLY A 481 -7.85 13.13 13.16
N ILE A 482 -9.17 13.02 13.29
CA ILE A 482 -9.96 11.85 12.91
C ILE A 482 -11.18 12.32 12.12
N GLY A 483 -11.31 11.85 10.88
CA GLY A 483 -12.53 11.95 10.10
C GLY A 483 -13.46 10.76 10.35
N VAL A 484 -14.77 10.99 10.32
CA VAL A 484 -15.80 9.95 10.35
C VAL A 484 -16.83 10.26 9.26
N GLN A 485 -17.25 9.25 8.51
CA GLN A 485 -18.22 9.39 7.42
C GLN A 485 -19.66 9.54 7.93
N SER A 486 -19.86 10.50 8.84
CA SER A 486 -21.16 10.92 9.34
C SER A 486 -21.05 12.35 9.84
N ARG A 487 -22.14 13.10 9.70
CA ARG A 487 -22.31 14.44 10.31
C ARG A 487 -23.29 14.40 11.48
N ASP A 488 -23.87 13.23 11.75
CA ASP A 488 -24.73 13.00 12.90
C ASP A 488 -23.87 12.54 14.07
N PHE A 489 -23.54 13.49 14.94
CA PHE A 489 -22.73 13.25 16.12
C PHE A 489 -23.22 14.02 17.34
N VAL A 490 -22.87 13.50 18.51
CA VAL A 490 -23.03 14.17 19.79
C VAL A 490 -21.67 14.31 20.49
N VAL A 491 -21.51 15.35 21.30
CA VAL A 491 -20.30 15.60 22.09
C VAL A 491 -20.64 15.52 23.57
N GLY A 492 -19.74 14.93 24.36
CA GLY A 492 -19.85 14.86 25.81
C GLY A 492 -18.52 15.18 26.52
N GLY A 493 -18.59 15.58 27.79
CA GLY A 493 -17.42 16.02 28.57
C GLY A 493 -16.92 17.44 28.24
N THR A 494 -17.53 18.11 27.25
CA THR A 494 -17.27 19.51 26.93
C THR A 494 -18.47 20.11 26.18
N GLU A 495 -18.52 21.45 26.09
CA GLU A 495 -19.54 22.19 25.36
C GLU A 495 -18.91 22.84 24.12
N LEU A 496 -19.53 22.62 22.96
CA LEU A 496 -19.12 23.25 21.71
C LEU A 496 -19.62 24.70 21.66
N GLY A 497 -18.76 25.60 21.17
CA GLY A 497 -19.12 26.96 20.81
C GLY A 497 -20.10 27.03 19.62
N PRO A 498 -20.52 28.25 19.24
CA PRO A 498 -21.35 28.46 18.05
C PRO A 498 -20.63 27.99 16.78
N VAL A 499 -21.42 27.78 15.72
CA VAL A 499 -20.86 27.54 14.39
C VAL A 499 -20.12 28.81 13.91
N GLU A 500 -18.90 28.62 13.43
CA GLU A 500 -18.04 29.67 12.86
C GLU A 500 -18.23 29.77 11.33
N ASP A 501 -18.25 30.99 10.80
CA ASP A 501 -18.28 31.22 9.35
C ASP A 501 -16.94 30.86 8.68
N GLY A 502 -17.00 30.35 7.45
CA GLY A 502 -15.82 30.08 6.62
C GLY A 502 -15.19 28.72 6.86
N SER A 503 -13.86 28.66 6.72
CA SER A 503 -13.06 27.44 6.88
C SER A 503 -11.92 27.62 7.89
N LEU A 504 -11.20 26.55 8.20
CA LEU A 504 -10.02 26.64 9.05
C LEU A 504 -8.87 27.43 8.39
N ALA A 505 -8.95 27.67 7.08
CA ALA A 505 -8.04 28.54 6.34
C ALA A 505 -8.55 29.99 6.19
N GLY A 506 -9.66 30.36 6.85
CA GLY A 506 -10.28 31.68 6.73
C GLY A 506 -11.55 31.69 5.88
N THR A 507 -12.22 32.84 5.84
CA THR A 507 -13.51 33.03 5.12
C THR A 507 -13.31 33.13 3.62
N GLU A 508 -12.16 33.61 3.17
CA GLU A 508 -11.72 33.70 1.78
C GLU A 508 -11.44 32.33 1.15
N HIS A 509 -11.22 31.30 1.98
CA HIS A 509 -10.79 29.96 1.56
C HIS A 509 -11.81 28.87 1.91
N ALA A 510 -13.09 29.23 2.07
CA ALA A 510 -14.19 28.28 2.24
C ALA A 510 -14.52 27.55 0.91
N TRP A 511 -13.70 26.55 0.56
CA TRP A 511 -13.83 25.75 -0.65
C TRP A 511 -14.80 24.59 -0.49
N GLY A 512 -14.89 24.02 0.72
CA GLY A 512 -15.72 22.84 0.99
C GLY A 512 -17.21 23.04 0.67
N GLU A 513 -17.69 24.28 0.79
CA GLU A 513 -19.08 24.68 0.48
C GLU A 513 -19.31 24.91 -1.03
N LYS A 514 -18.24 24.93 -1.84
CA LYS A 514 -18.26 25.35 -3.25
C LYS A 514 -17.91 24.22 -4.21
N ILE A 515 -18.06 22.96 -3.79
CA ILE A 515 -17.71 21.80 -4.62
C ILE A 515 -18.81 21.50 -5.64
N GLY A 516 -18.45 21.53 -6.92
CA GLY A 516 -19.30 21.18 -8.05
C GLY A 516 -19.49 19.67 -8.23
N PRO A 517 -20.40 19.24 -9.11
CA PRO A 517 -20.75 17.82 -9.30
C PRO A 517 -19.60 16.93 -9.81
N ASP A 518 -18.61 17.54 -10.43
CA ASP A 518 -17.38 16.93 -10.96
C ASP A 518 -16.21 16.96 -9.96
N GLY A 519 -16.41 17.50 -8.76
CA GLY A 519 -15.35 17.64 -7.75
C GLY A 519 -14.45 18.85 -7.99
N ASP A 520 -14.79 19.72 -8.95
CA ASP A 520 -14.11 21.00 -9.12
C ASP A 520 -14.83 22.12 -8.37
N ILE A 521 -14.06 23.08 -7.89
CA ILE A 521 -14.57 24.24 -7.15
C ILE A 521 -15.32 25.17 -8.12
N LEU A 522 -16.58 25.49 -7.79
CA LEU A 522 -17.42 26.42 -8.53
C LEU A 522 -16.74 27.79 -8.65
N GLY A 523 -16.76 28.35 -9.87
CA GLY A 523 -16.09 29.61 -10.19
C GLY A 523 -14.63 29.46 -10.66
N HIS A 524 -14.08 28.24 -10.68
CA HIS A 524 -12.71 27.97 -11.13
C HIS A 524 -12.65 26.94 -12.29
N PRO A 525 -13.37 27.13 -13.42
CA PRO A 525 -13.42 26.14 -14.49
C PRO A 525 -12.06 25.98 -15.20
N ASN A 526 -11.85 24.81 -15.83
CA ASN A 526 -10.68 24.50 -16.68
C ASN A 526 -9.32 24.61 -15.98
N ARG A 527 -9.25 24.19 -14.71
CA ARG A 527 -8.01 24.23 -13.91
C ARG A 527 -7.64 22.83 -13.37
N PRO A 528 -7.39 21.84 -14.25
CA PRO A 528 -7.04 20.49 -13.80
C PRO A 528 -5.77 20.53 -12.94
N TYR A 529 -5.76 19.71 -11.88
CA TYR A 529 -4.67 19.64 -10.88
C TYR A 529 -4.42 20.96 -10.13
N TRP A 530 -5.37 21.88 -10.11
CA TRP A 530 -5.22 23.12 -9.37
C TRP A 530 -5.37 22.89 -7.87
N LEU A 531 -4.28 23.18 -7.16
CA LEU A 531 -4.22 23.15 -5.72
C LEU A 531 -4.80 24.45 -5.14
N ALA A 532 -6.05 24.40 -4.68
CA ALA A 532 -6.75 25.56 -4.14
C ALA A 532 -6.03 26.12 -2.89
N PRO A 533 -5.72 27.43 -2.83
CA PRO A 533 -5.00 28.03 -1.69
C PRO A 533 -5.70 27.79 -0.34
N PRO A 534 -4.98 27.57 0.77
CA PRO A 534 -3.52 27.58 0.86
C PRO A 534 -2.85 26.26 0.42
N GLY A 535 -3.62 25.30 -0.08
CA GLY A 535 -3.10 24.08 -0.70
C GLY A 535 -2.72 22.96 0.25
N ASN A 536 -3.33 22.95 1.44
CA ASN A 536 -3.05 22.02 2.54
C ASN A 536 -4.31 21.32 3.09
N GLY A 537 -5.47 21.49 2.44
CA GLY A 537 -6.74 20.87 2.85
C GLY A 537 -7.59 21.69 3.84
N TYR A 538 -7.02 22.63 4.60
CA TYR A 538 -7.76 23.34 5.65
C TYR A 538 -8.92 24.21 5.15
N GLY A 539 -8.89 24.62 3.87
CA GLY A 539 -9.99 25.34 3.21
C GLY A 539 -11.24 24.49 2.89
N PHE A 540 -11.18 23.18 3.11
CA PHE A 540 -12.30 22.28 2.84
C PHE A 540 -13.18 22.01 4.07
N PHE A 541 -12.76 22.44 5.25
CA PHE A 541 -13.59 22.42 6.45
C PHE A 541 -14.63 23.54 6.42
N TYR A 542 -15.79 23.27 6.99
CA TYR A 542 -16.87 24.25 7.20
C TYR A 542 -17.73 23.84 8.41
N ASP A 543 -18.70 24.67 8.78
CA ASP A 543 -19.55 24.48 9.98
C ASP A 543 -18.74 24.19 11.26
N MET A 544 -17.61 24.88 11.40
CA MET A 544 -16.64 24.60 12.46
C MET A 544 -17.17 25.04 13.83
N ARG A 545 -16.82 24.27 14.87
CA ARG A 545 -17.14 24.57 16.26
C ARG A 545 -15.95 24.25 17.15
N ARG A 546 -15.66 25.12 18.12
CA ARG A 546 -14.52 24.98 19.04
C ARG A 546 -14.94 24.68 20.47
N ALA A 547 -14.10 23.95 21.19
CA ALA A 547 -14.20 23.72 22.63
C ALA A 547 -12.81 23.67 23.28
N ARG A 548 -12.76 23.93 24.59
CA ARG A 548 -11.56 23.79 25.42
C ARG A 548 -11.89 22.93 26.63
N PRO A 549 -11.84 21.60 26.50
CA PRO A 549 -12.20 20.68 27.57
C PRO A 549 -11.26 20.81 28.76
N GLY A 550 -11.81 20.72 29.97
CA GLY A 550 -11.03 20.67 31.22
C GLY A 550 -10.55 19.26 31.61
N GLY A 551 -10.93 18.24 30.84
CA GLY A 551 -10.63 16.83 31.10
C GLY A 551 -11.04 15.94 29.92
N PRO A 552 -11.20 14.62 30.13
CA PRO A 552 -11.69 13.71 29.09
C PRO A 552 -13.00 14.18 28.46
N CYS A 553 -13.10 14.09 27.13
CA CYS A 553 -14.30 14.39 26.36
C CYS A 553 -14.45 13.38 25.22
N TYR A 554 -15.61 13.31 24.59
CA TYR A 554 -15.82 12.43 23.44
C TYR A 554 -16.69 13.06 22.35
N ALA A 555 -16.52 12.56 21.13
CA ALA A 555 -17.46 12.71 20.03
C ALA A 555 -17.98 11.32 19.64
N ASP A 556 -19.28 11.21 19.39
CA ASP A 556 -20.00 9.96 19.17
C ASP A 556 -20.89 10.06 17.94
N TRP A 557 -20.50 9.36 16.88
CA TRP A 557 -21.11 9.37 15.57
C TRP A 557 -22.09 8.22 15.39
N SER A 558 -23.21 8.51 14.74
CA SER A 558 -24.14 7.52 14.18
C SER A 558 -23.68 7.13 12.77
N LEU A 559 -23.33 5.85 12.57
CA LEU A 559 -22.96 5.30 11.25
C LEU A 559 -24.13 4.57 10.58
N GLY A 560 -25.11 4.11 11.38
CA GLY A 560 -26.29 3.42 10.89
C GLY A 560 -26.01 2.00 10.39
N GLY A 561 -26.60 1.64 9.26
CA GLY A 561 -26.58 0.27 8.74
C GLY A 561 -27.53 -0.67 9.48
N THR A 562 -27.47 -1.96 9.15
CA THR A 562 -28.39 -3.01 9.64
C THR A 562 -28.33 -3.23 11.15
N ASN A 563 -27.22 -2.86 11.79
CA ASN A 563 -26.95 -3.03 13.22
C ASN A 563 -26.94 -1.70 13.99
N GLN A 564 -27.36 -0.58 13.38
CA GLN A 564 -27.32 0.76 13.99
C GLN A 564 -25.94 1.07 14.62
N ALA A 565 -24.86 0.83 13.86
CA ALA A 565 -23.50 1.01 14.34
C ALA A 565 -23.24 2.47 14.76
N ARG A 566 -22.45 2.61 15.82
CA ARG A 566 -21.96 3.88 16.34
C ARG A 566 -20.46 3.79 16.56
N PHE A 567 -19.82 4.95 16.49
CA PHE A 567 -18.39 5.09 16.75
C PHE A 567 -18.17 6.24 17.70
N ARG A 568 -17.62 5.96 18.88
CA ARG A 568 -17.29 6.98 19.87
C ARG A 568 -15.78 7.07 20.01
N VAL A 569 -15.25 8.29 19.86
CA VAL A 569 -13.85 8.58 20.16
C VAL A 569 -13.79 9.35 21.46
N HIS A 570 -13.24 8.72 22.49
CA HIS A 570 -12.89 9.37 23.74
C HIS A 570 -11.51 10.00 23.59
N LEU A 571 -11.47 11.32 23.56
CA LEU A 571 -10.24 12.07 23.56
C LEU A 571 -9.82 12.35 25.01
N LEU A 572 -8.56 12.06 25.30
CA LEU A 572 -7.96 12.36 26.59
C LEU A 572 -6.98 13.51 26.35
N PRO A 573 -7.40 14.78 26.34
CA PRO A 573 -6.53 15.90 25.96
C PRO A 573 -5.47 16.20 27.03
N GLU A 574 -4.30 16.68 26.61
CA GLU A 574 -3.39 17.40 27.51
C GLU A 574 -3.99 18.78 27.84
N PRO A 575 -3.60 19.42 28.96
CA PRO A 575 -4.04 20.78 29.25
C PRO A 575 -3.81 21.74 28.08
N GLN A 576 -4.72 22.70 27.91
CA GLN A 576 -4.69 23.73 26.85
C GLN A 576 -4.90 23.22 25.41
N THR A 577 -5.27 21.94 25.23
CA THR A 577 -5.70 21.44 23.92
C THR A 577 -7.04 22.08 23.52
N GLU A 578 -7.09 22.63 22.30
CA GLU A 578 -8.34 23.09 21.68
C GLU A 578 -8.93 21.97 20.84
N ILE A 579 -10.23 21.76 20.96
CA ILE A 579 -10.98 20.79 20.17
C ILE A 579 -11.76 21.52 19.12
N ILE A 580 -11.69 21.03 17.89
CA ILE A 580 -12.41 21.57 16.73
C ILE A 580 -13.21 20.42 16.13
N LEU A 581 -14.53 20.61 16.01
CA LEU A 581 -15.40 19.77 15.20
C LEU A 581 -15.74 20.55 13.93
N ALA A 582 -15.59 19.93 12.77
CA ALA A 582 -15.92 20.57 11.49
C ALA A 582 -16.46 19.56 10.49
N ASP A 583 -17.38 20.01 9.63
CA ASP A 583 -17.82 19.25 8.49
C ASP A 583 -16.82 19.38 7.33
N ALA A 584 -16.78 18.37 6.48
CA ALA A 584 -16.00 18.38 5.24
C ALA A 584 -16.77 17.70 4.10
N PRO A 585 -16.54 18.09 2.84
CA PRO A 585 -17.19 17.46 1.70
C PRO A 585 -16.62 16.06 1.47
N GLY A 586 -17.44 15.19 0.87
CA GLY A 586 -16.94 14.00 0.19
C GLY A 586 -16.21 14.37 -1.11
N LEU A 587 -15.62 13.39 -1.78
CA LEU A 587 -14.87 13.62 -3.03
C LEU A 587 -15.71 14.32 -4.12
N TYR A 588 -16.99 13.97 -4.18
CA TYR A 588 -18.01 14.58 -5.01
C TYR A 588 -19.23 14.92 -4.14
N PRO A 589 -20.13 15.83 -4.55
CA PRO A 589 -21.37 16.11 -3.82
C PRO A 589 -22.29 14.90 -3.62
N ARG A 590 -22.16 13.88 -4.49
CA ARG A 590 -22.87 12.59 -4.38
C ARG A 590 -22.20 11.59 -3.43
N SER A 591 -20.94 11.82 -3.08
CA SER A 591 -20.22 11.02 -2.09
C SER A 591 -20.66 11.45 -0.69
N ALA A 592 -20.65 10.54 0.27
CA ALA A 592 -20.98 10.89 1.64
C ALA A 592 -20.01 11.94 2.18
N GLY A 593 -20.56 12.97 2.80
CA GLY A 593 -19.80 13.94 3.58
C GLY A 593 -19.29 13.31 4.89
N ALA A 594 -18.37 14.01 5.53
CA ALA A 594 -17.80 13.60 6.80
C ALA A 594 -17.82 14.76 7.79
N SER A 595 -17.58 14.43 9.06
CA SER A 595 -17.17 15.40 10.08
C SER A 595 -15.86 14.94 10.71
N TYR A 596 -15.07 15.90 11.18
CA TYR A 596 -13.73 15.72 11.68
C TYR A 596 -13.61 16.26 13.09
N LEU A 597 -13.01 15.45 13.97
CA LEU A 597 -12.51 15.85 15.28
C LEU A 597 -11.02 16.19 15.14
N LEU A 598 -10.66 17.45 15.40
CA LEU A 598 -9.27 17.89 15.50
C LEU A 598 -8.95 18.26 16.96
N ALA A 599 -7.84 17.74 17.48
CA ALA A 599 -7.25 18.18 18.73
C ALA A 599 -5.99 19.00 18.43
N ARG A 600 -6.10 20.32 18.61
CA ARG A 600 -5.10 21.32 18.28
C ARG A 600 -4.30 21.71 19.52
N ARG A 601 -2.98 21.68 19.40
CA ARG A 601 -2.03 22.27 20.35
C ARG A 601 -1.11 23.24 19.63
N GLN A 602 -0.79 24.35 20.30
CA GLN A 602 0.10 25.39 19.77
C GLN A 602 1.10 25.80 20.85
N GLY A 603 2.32 26.14 20.44
CA GLY A 603 3.39 26.59 21.34
C GLY A 603 4.73 26.73 20.63
N ASN A 604 5.75 27.17 21.37
CA ASN A 604 7.14 27.08 20.92
C ASN A 604 7.74 25.77 21.44
N ASP A 605 8.64 25.14 20.67
CA ASP A 605 9.30 23.88 21.02
C ASP A 605 8.31 22.81 21.50
N LEU A 606 7.23 22.64 20.73
CA LEU A 606 6.06 21.89 21.15
C LEU A 606 6.38 20.39 21.26
N ALA A 607 5.98 19.78 22.36
CA ALA A 607 5.92 18.34 22.53
C ALA A 607 4.49 17.93 22.89
N SER A 608 3.91 17.02 22.10
CA SER A 608 2.55 16.52 22.27
C SER A 608 2.49 15.02 22.41
N ASN A 609 1.64 14.57 23.32
CA ASN A 609 1.29 13.16 23.48
C ASN A 609 -0.22 13.06 23.33
N PHE A 610 -0.73 12.94 22.11
CA PHE A 610 -2.17 12.73 21.87
C PHE A 610 -2.57 11.32 22.30
N ALA A 611 -3.76 11.20 22.88
CA ALA A 611 -4.30 9.94 23.39
C ALA A 611 -5.80 9.87 23.09
N ALA A 612 -6.21 8.83 22.37
CA ALA A 612 -7.60 8.55 22.06
C ALA A 612 -7.95 7.09 22.35
N VAL A 613 -9.16 6.86 22.85
CA VAL A 613 -9.77 5.54 22.97
C VAL A 613 -10.95 5.47 22.01
N MET A 614 -10.93 4.51 21.09
CA MET A 614 -11.85 4.39 19.98
C MET A 614 -12.80 3.23 20.23
N GLU A 615 -14.07 3.51 20.47
CA GLU A 615 -15.11 2.57 20.88
C GLU A 615 -16.16 2.40 19.77
N PRO A 616 -16.05 1.37 18.92
CA PRO A 616 -17.13 0.97 18.04
C PRO A 616 -18.13 0.08 18.77
N TYR A 617 -19.42 0.38 18.64
CA TYR A 617 -20.49 -0.41 19.24
C TYR A 617 -21.73 -0.41 18.34
N ALA A 618 -22.61 -1.39 18.53
CA ALA A 618 -23.78 -1.59 17.68
C ALA A 618 -24.92 -2.19 18.51
N ALA A 619 -26.12 -2.21 17.93
CA ALA A 619 -27.26 -2.92 18.49
C ALA A 619 -26.98 -4.43 18.52
N GLU A 620 -27.55 -5.13 19.50
CA GLU A 620 -27.48 -6.59 19.53
C GLU A 620 -28.23 -7.18 18.32
N ASP A 621 -27.61 -8.17 17.70
CA ASP A 621 -28.23 -8.96 16.63
C ASP A 621 -29.33 -9.84 17.24
N THR A 622 -30.55 -9.29 17.25
CA THR A 622 -31.75 -10.04 17.55
C THR A 622 -32.46 -10.31 16.23
N SER A 623 -33.10 -11.46 16.07
CA SER A 623 -33.88 -11.80 14.88
C SER A 623 -35.14 -10.91 14.66
N GLY A 624 -35.21 -9.76 15.33
CA GLY A 624 -36.25 -8.73 15.25
C GLY A 624 -35.65 -7.34 14.96
N PRO A 625 -36.39 -6.24 15.17
CA PRO A 625 -35.84 -4.90 14.98
C PRO A 625 -34.64 -4.68 15.90
N ALA A 626 -33.55 -4.15 15.34
CA ALA A 626 -32.33 -3.85 16.08
C ALA A 626 -32.64 -3.01 17.33
N GLY A 627 -32.16 -3.48 18.49
CA GLY A 627 -32.29 -2.76 19.76
C GLY A 627 -31.47 -1.47 19.79
N GLU A 628 -31.48 -0.77 20.92
CA GLU A 628 -30.66 0.44 21.08
C GLU A 628 -29.17 0.07 21.25
N PRO A 629 -28.25 0.64 20.44
CA PRO A 629 -26.81 0.43 20.60
C PRO A 629 -26.31 1.03 21.91
N LYS A 630 -25.54 0.26 22.69
CA LYS A 630 -25.02 0.69 24.00
C LYS A 630 -23.49 0.68 24.04
N PRO A 631 -22.84 1.77 24.50
CA PRO A 631 -21.41 1.76 24.77
C PRO A 631 -21.10 0.83 25.96
N VAL A 632 -19.89 0.31 25.99
CA VAL A 632 -19.37 -0.63 26.99
C VAL A 632 -18.28 -0.01 27.87
N LEU A 633 -17.74 1.15 27.48
CA LEU A 633 -16.76 1.90 28.24
C LEU A 633 -17.44 2.88 29.21
N ALA A 634 -17.10 2.75 30.49
CA ALA A 634 -17.62 3.59 31.57
C ALA A 634 -16.62 4.66 32.04
N ILE A 635 -15.31 4.40 31.90
CA ILE A 635 -14.22 5.33 32.25
C ILE A 635 -13.19 5.26 31.14
N THR A 636 -12.67 6.43 30.76
CA THR A 636 -11.48 6.59 29.92
C THR A 636 -10.68 7.78 30.45
N GLU A 637 -9.48 7.57 30.94
CA GLU A 637 -8.65 8.63 31.54
C GLU A 637 -7.16 8.42 31.28
N ARG A 638 -6.40 9.52 31.32
CA ARG A 638 -4.94 9.46 31.34
C ARG A 638 -4.46 9.03 32.71
N ILE A 639 -3.38 8.26 32.71
CA ILE A 639 -2.65 7.90 33.92
C ILE A 639 -1.25 8.48 33.81
N ASP A 640 -0.87 9.23 34.85
CA ASP A 640 0.47 9.76 34.98
C ASP A 640 1.48 8.61 35.15
N VAL A 641 2.56 8.69 34.40
CA VAL A 641 3.68 7.77 34.50
C VAL A 641 4.92 8.55 34.88
N GLU A 642 5.52 8.20 36.00
CA GLU A 642 6.78 8.76 36.44
C GLU A 642 7.96 7.92 35.91
N GLY A 643 9.09 8.57 35.62
CA GLY A 643 10.30 7.93 35.11
C GLY A 643 10.33 7.83 33.59
N GLY A 644 11.05 6.85 33.06
CA GLY A 644 11.29 6.68 31.63
C GLY A 644 12.53 7.41 31.10
N GLY A 645 12.87 7.13 29.83
CA GLY A 645 13.99 7.74 29.13
C GLY A 645 13.65 9.14 28.62
N ARG A 646 14.65 9.78 27.98
CA ARG A 646 14.49 11.13 27.41
C ARG A 646 13.88 11.13 26.01
N ASP A 647 13.91 9.98 25.35
CA ASP A 647 13.57 9.88 23.93
C ASP A 647 12.06 9.92 23.68
N MET A 648 11.26 9.30 24.56
CA MET A 648 9.81 9.18 24.43
C MET A 648 9.11 9.30 25.78
N ALA A 649 8.21 10.27 25.90
CA ALA A 649 7.42 10.44 27.13
C ALA A 649 6.52 9.21 27.36
N PRO A 650 6.59 8.58 28.55
CA PRO A 650 5.69 7.49 28.90
C PRO A 650 4.27 8.01 29.07
N LEU A 651 3.29 7.18 28.72
CA LEU A 651 1.87 7.52 28.78
C LEU A 651 1.06 6.31 29.24
N GLY A 652 0.15 6.52 30.19
CA GLY A 652 -0.83 5.54 30.62
C GLY A 652 -2.26 5.93 30.22
N VAL A 653 -3.07 4.93 29.92
CA VAL A 653 -4.51 5.05 29.66
C VAL A 653 -5.22 4.04 30.54
N HIS A 654 -6.20 4.49 31.32
CA HIS A 654 -7.11 3.62 32.07
C HIS A 654 -8.47 3.60 31.40
N VAL A 655 -8.98 2.40 31.19
CA VAL A 655 -10.30 2.11 30.65
C VAL A 655 -11.05 1.22 31.63
N ARG A 656 -12.29 1.58 31.96
CA ARG A 656 -13.22 0.66 32.64
C ARG A 656 -14.24 0.14 31.65
N ARG A 657 -14.12 -1.14 31.30
CA ARG A 657 -14.98 -1.81 30.33
C ARG A 657 -15.79 -2.90 31.01
N LEU A 658 -17.12 -2.76 31.01
CA LEU A 658 -18.03 -3.73 31.65
C LEU A 658 -17.62 -4.12 33.08
N GLY A 659 -17.13 -3.15 33.88
CA GLY A 659 -16.67 -3.37 35.26
C GLY A 659 -15.25 -3.92 35.41
N ARG A 660 -14.53 -4.18 34.31
CA ARG A 660 -13.11 -4.55 34.29
C ARG A 660 -12.25 -3.29 34.15
N ASP A 661 -11.27 -3.11 35.02
CA ASP A 661 -10.26 -2.05 34.90
C ASP A 661 -9.12 -2.55 34.01
N GLU A 662 -8.77 -1.77 32.99
CA GLU A 662 -7.77 -2.07 31.98
C GLU A 662 -6.81 -0.88 31.85
N TYR A 663 -5.55 -1.07 32.22
CA TYR A 663 -4.49 -0.07 32.19
C TYR A 663 -3.51 -0.41 31.06
N PHE A 664 -3.47 0.44 30.04
CA PHE A 664 -2.49 0.35 28.96
C PHE A 664 -1.40 1.40 29.18
N PHE A 665 -0.15 0.95 29.26
CA PHE A 665 1.00 1.82 29.34
C PHE A 665 1.87 1.66 28.10
N SER A 666 2.34 2.78 27.57
CA SER A 666 3.23 2.85 26.41
C SER A 666 4.38 3.80 26.70
N ALA A 667 5.60 3.35 26.43
CA ALA A 667 6.82 4.10 26.70
C ALA A 667 7.98 3.60 25.82
N ASP A 668 9.15 4.24 25.95
CA ASP A 668 10.36 3.78 25.26
C ASP A 668 10.79 2.36 25.68
N ALA A 669 11.53 1.74 24.78
CA ALA A 669 12.18 0.44 24.92
C ALA A 669 13.42 0.47 25.84
N GLU A 670 13.62 1.51 26.65
CA GLU A 670 14.83 1.68 27.46
C GLU A 670 14.74 1.00 28.84
N ASP A 671 15.91 0.83 29.46
CA ASP A 671 16.07 0.23 30.79
C ASP A 671 15.60 1.15 31.93
N ALA A 672 15.27 2.41 31.66
CA ALA A 672 14.76 3.32 32.69
C ALA A 672 13.46 2.76 33.32
N GLU A 673 13.45 2.68 34.66
CA GLU A 673 12.27 2.27 35.43
C GLU A 673 11.17 3.31 35.30
N LYS A 674 9.95 2.82 35.14
CA LYS A 674 8.71 3.57 35.01
C LYS A 674 7.77 3.11 36.12
N LYS A 675 6.98 4.03 36.66
CA LYS A 675 5.98 3.71 37.69
C LYS A 675 4.69 4.49 37.50
N ALA A 676 3.58 3.85 37.84
CA ALA A 676 2.25 4.43 37.79
C ALA A 676 1.37 3.88 38.92
N GLN A 677 0.41 4.68 39.37
CA GLN A 677 -0.60 4.25 40.34
C GLN A 677 -1.83 3.70 39.62
N THR A 678 -2.34 2.56 40.09
CA THR A 678 -3.54 1.90 39.55
C THR A 678 -4.47 1.48 40.69
N THR A 679 -5.70 1.05 40.36
CA THR A 679 -6.60 0.44 41.35
C THR A 679 -6.06 -0.87 41.94
N PHE A 680 -5.05 -1.48 41.30
CA PHE A 680 -4.37 -2.70 41.76
C PHE A 680 -3.12 -2.41 42.60
N GLY A 681 -2.83 -1.14 42.88
CA GLY A 681 -1.61 -0.67 43.55
C GLY A 681 -0.58 -0.09 42.57
N GLU A 682 0.61 0.23 43.09
CA GLU A 682 1.72 0.74 42.27
C GLU A 682 2.20 -0.33 41.30
N VAL A 683 2.31 0.04 40.02
CA VAL A 683 2.91 -0.77 38.97
C VAL A 683 4.26 -0.16 38.62
N ARG A 684 5.31 -1.00 38.60
CA ARG A 684 6.64 -0.63 38.12
C ARG A 684 7.06 -1.53 36.97
N TRP A 685 7.76 -1.01 35.99
CA TRP A 685 8.31 -1.81 34.90
C TRP A 685 9.50 -1.13 34.22
N ARG A 686 10.19 -1.88 33.37
CA ARG A 686 11.22 -1.40 32.44
C ARG A 686 10.81 -1.74 31.00
N GLY A 687 11.40 -1.06 30.04
CA GLY A 687 11.06 -1.24 28.62
C GLY A 687 9.71 -0.62 28.24
N ALA A 688 9.12 -1.17 27.18
CA ALA A 688 8.12 -0.48 26.37
C ALA A 688 6.69 -0.56 26.92
N SER A 689 5.83 -1.40 26.31
CA SER A 689 4.38 -1.34 26.53
C SER A 689 3.85 -2.54 27.33
N LEU A 690 2.82 -2.31 28.13
CA LEU A 690 2.09 -3.37 28.83
C LEU A 690 0.60 -3.06 28.96
N LEU A 691 -0.22 -4.11 29.02
CA LEU A 691 -1.64 -4.07 29.36
C LEU A 691 -1.85 -4.86 30.67
N LEU A 692 -2.30 -4.17 31.70
CA LEU A 692 -2.71 -4.76 32.97
C LEU A 692 -4.22 -4.70 33.09
N SER A 693 -4.86 -5.83 33.40
CA SER A 693 -6.31 -5.90 33.51
C SER A 693 -6.75 -6.66 34.77
N GLY A 694 -7.90 -6.29 35.32
CA GLY A 694 -8.46 -6.93 36.50
C GLY A 694 -9.85 -6.43 36.85
N SER A 695 -10.44 -6.98 37.91
CA SER A 695 -11.80 -6.66 38.35
C SER A 695 -11.84 -6.58 39.87
N GLU A 696 -12.79 -5.82 40.41
CA GLU A 696 -13.00 -5.70 41.87
C GLU A 696 -11.73 -5.31 42.66
N GLY A 697 -10.88 -4.46 42.07
CA GLY A 697 -9.62 -4.03 42.67
C GLY A 697 -8.53 -5.11 42.74
N LYS A 698 -8.70 -6.25 42.05
CA LYS A 698 -7.70 -7.32 41.96
C LYS A 698 -7.12 -7.43 40.55
N PRO A 699 -5.79 -7.44 40.40
CA PRO A 699 -5.16 -7.67 39.09
C PRO A 699 -5.43 -9.11 38.65
N GLY A 700 -5.73 -9.32 37.37
CA GLY A 700 -6.09 -10.64 36.82
C GLY A 700 -5.20 -11.10 35.68
N SER A 701 -4.76 -10.21 34.79
CA SER A 701 -3.90 -10.56 33.65
C SER A 701 -2.94 -9.45 33.30
N LEU A 702 -1.75 -9.82 32.84
CA LEU A 702 -0.73 -8.92 32.30
C LEU A 702 -0.32 -9.40 30.90
N ALA A 703 -0.25 -8.47 29.95
CA ALA A 703 0.41 -8.65 28.67
C ALA A 703 1.54 -7.62 28.54
N THR A 704 2.70 -8.04 28.05
CA THR A 704 3.88 -7.19 27.86
C THR A 704 4.37 -7.29 26.42
N VAL A 705 4.68 -6.15 25.82
CA VAL A 705 5.31 -6.03 24.50
C VAL A 705 6.55 -5.17 24.67
N GLY A 706 7.71 -5.81 24.80
CA GLY A 706 8.96 -5.10 25.08
C GLY A 706 9.14 -4.65 26.54
N ALA A 707 8.14 -4.84 27.40
CA ALA A 707 8.22 -4.53 28.83
C ALA A 707 8.71 -5.74 29.66
N TRP A 708 9.41 -5.47 30.77
CA TRP A 708 9.99 -6.49 31.65
C TRP A 708 10.25 -5.97 33.08
N ASP A 709 10.64 -6.88 33.99
CA ASP A 709 10.77 -6.61 35.44
C ASP A 709 9.52 -5.90 35.98
N VAL A 710 8.34 -6.39 35.55
CA VAL A 710 7.06 -5.80 35.95
C VAL A 710 6.78 -6.20 37.39
N ARG A 711 6.44 -5.21 38.23
CA ARG A 711 6.04 -5.42 39.63
C ARG A 711 4.70 -4.76 39.87
N ILE A 712 3.76 -5.51 40.43
CA ILE A 712 2.42 -5.03 40.78
C ILE A 712 2.28 -5.16 42.28
N ALA A 713 2.09 -4.03 42.98
CA ALA A 713 2.11 -3.96 44.43
C ALA A 713 3.36 -4.65 45.04
N GLY A 714 4.51 -4.49 44.39
CA GLY A 714 5.80 -5.07 44.79
C GLY A 714 6.04 -6.54 44.41
N LYS A 715 5.04 -7.25 43.87
CA LYS A 715 5.19 -8.64 43.42
C LYS A 715 5.67 -8.70 41.97
N PRO A 716 6.75 -9.44 41.65
CA PRO A 716 7.22 -9.57 40.27
C PRO A 716 6.28 -10.45 39.43
N VAL A 717 6.00 -10.03 38.20
CA VAL A 717 5.16 -10.74 37.22
C VAL A 717 5.76 -10.57 35.82
N GLY A 718 5.61 -11.57 34.96
CA GLY A 718 5.99 -11.45 33.56
C GLY A 718 7.46 -11.71 33.27
N PRO A 719 7.97 -11.25 32.11
CA PRO A 719 9.28 -11.64 31.61
C PRO A 719 10.43 -10.91 32.33
N LYS A 720 11.59 -11.56 32.37
CA LYS A 720 12.83 -11.00 32.92
C LYS A 720 13.60 -10.11 31.93
N GLN A 721 13.23 -10.13 30.65
CA GLN A 721 13.82 -9.32 29.59
C GLN A 721 12.74 -8.97 28.59
N GLY A 722 12.72 -7.72 28.13
CA GLY A 722 11.69 -7.22 27.21
C GLY A 722 12.19 -7.16 25.76
N ILE A 723 13.48 -6.93 25.55
CA ILE A 723 14.07 -6.81 24.22
C ILE A 723 15.45 -7.45 24.25
N LEU A 724 15.70 -8.30 23.27
CA LEU A 724 17.00 -8.93 23.05
C LEU A 724 17.72 -8.16 21.96
N ARG A 725 18.99 -7.80 22.19
CA ARG A 725 19.81 -6.99 21.28
C ARG A 725 21.18 -7.61 21.08
N GLY A 726 21.73 -7.40 19.90
CA GLY A 726 23.10 -7.75 19.55
C GLY A 726 23.38 -7.39 18.10
N ALA A 727 24.23 -8.14 17.42
CA ALA A 727 24.66 -7.86 16.05
C ALA A 727 24.47 -9.06 15.12
N VAL A 728 24.28 -8.77 13.83
CA VAL A 728 24.35 -9.77 12.76
C VAL A 728 25.82 -10.15 12.55
N VAL A 729 26.17 -11.42 12.81
CA VAL A 729 27.55 -11.93 12.70
C VAL A 729 27.82 -12.69 11.41
N GLU A 730 26.76 -13.27 10.82
CA GLU A 730 26.78 -14.01 9.57
C GLU A 730 25.40 -13.94 8.91
N LEU A 731 25.34 -14.10 7.60
CA LEU A 731 24.10 -14.10 6.83
C LEU A 731 24.31 -14.80 5.49
N ASP A 732 23.22 -15.27 4.90
CA ASP A 732 23.19 -15.83 3.55
C ASP A 732 22.03 -15.20 2.77
N TYR A 733 22.39 -14.46 1.71
CA TYR A 733 21.45 -13.74 0.88
C TYR A 733 20.60 -14.64 -0.03
N ASP A 734 21.10 -15.82 -0.40
CA ASP A 734 20.42 -16.75 -1.29
C ASP A 734 19.44 -17.66 -0.53
N GLN A 735 19.80 -18.01 0.71
CA GLN A 735 19.00 -18.86 1.59
C GLN A 735 18.11 -18.07 2.58
N ASN A 736 18.20 -16.74 2.60
CA ASN A 736 17.42 -15.85 3.46
C ASN A 736 17.50 -16.20 4.95
N TRP A 737 18.72 -16.38 5.48
CA TRP A 737 18.93 -16.51 6.92
C TRP A 737 20.03 -15.58 7.42
N ILE A 738 19.96 -15.27 8.71
CA ILE A 738 20.97 -14.51 9.43
C ILE A 738 21.38 -15.26 10.71
N GLU A 739 22.57 -14.97 11.22
CA GLU A 739 23.02 -15.38 12.54
C GLU A 739 23.26 -14.13 13.40
N ILE A 740 22.67 -14.12 14.59
CA ILE A 740 22.84 -13.09 15.61
C ILE A 740 23.68 -13.62 16.77
N ASP A 741 24.44 -12.75 17.43
CA ASP A 741 25.37 -13.07 18.52
C ASP A 741 24.74 -13.22 19.91
N PHE A 742 23.41 -13.33 19.97
CA PHE A 742 22.68 -13.56 21.21
C PHE A 742 21.72 -14.76 21.09
N PRO A 743 21.53 -15.51 22.18
CA PRO A 743 20.58 -16.60 22.20
C PRO A 743 19.14 -16.06 22.30
N LEU A 744 18.23 -16.63 21.50
CA LEU A 744 16.80 -16.49 21.74
C LEU A 744 16.33 -17.60 22.71
N PRO A 745 15.55 -17.26 23.75
CA PRO A 745 14.93 -18.25 24.63
C PRO A 745 14.14 -19.31 23.86
N GLN A 746 14.05 -20.52 24.41
CA GLN A 746 13.21 -21.58 23.86
C GLN A 746 11.75 -21.13 23.81
N GLY A 747 11.14 -21.21 22.63
CA GLY A 747 9.77 -20.77 22.38
C GLY A 747 9.45 -20.79 20.88
N ASP A 748 8.19 -20.54 20.55
CA ASP A 748 7.78 -20.30 19.17
C ASP A 748 7.98 -18.82 18.83
N TRP A 749 8.84 -18.56 17.84
CA TRP A 749 9.14 -17.23 17.35
C TRP A 749 8.51 -16.97 15.97
N ALA A 750 7.77 -17.92 15.41
CA ALA A 750 7.18 -17.77 14.09
C ALA A 750 6.21 -16.58 14.04
N GLY A 751 6.42 -15.66 13.11
CA GLY A 751 5.66 -14.42 12.97
C GLY A 751 6.11 -13.26 13.85
N ALA A 752 7.03 -13.47 14.80
CA ALA A 752 7.63 -12.39 15.58
C ALA A 752 8.49 -11.47 14.71
N ALA A 753 8.69 -10.23 15.14
CA ALA A 753 9.51 -9.26 14.43
C ALA A 753 10.98 -9.28 14.91
N VAL A 754 11.90 -9.28 13.95
CA VAL A 754 13.30 -8.89 14.15
C VAL A 754 13.56 -7.61 13.36
N SER A 755 14.17 -6.60 14.00
CA SER A 755 14.50 -5.33 13.35
C SER A 755 16.01 -5.07 13.33
N PHE A 756 16.48 -4.52 12.21
CA PHE A 756 17.90 -4.22 11.97
C PHE A 756 18.13 -2.73 11.88
N HIS A 757 19.19 -2.28 12.55
CA HIS A 757 19.56 -0.89 12.66
C HIS A 757 21.04 -0.71 12.31
N ASN A 758 21.34 0.39 11.66
CA ASN A 758 22.69 0.86 11.40
C ASN A 758 22.69 2.38 11.55
N PRO A 759 23.71 3.00 12.16
CA PRO A 759 23.78 4.47 12.25
C PRO A 759 23.70 5.19 10.91
N GLY A 760 24.08 4.53 9.81
CA GLY A 760 23.92 5.07 8.46
C GLY A 760 22.52 4.92 7.87
N TYR A 761 21.64 4.10 8.45
CA TYR A 761 20.29 3.92 7.95
C TYR A 761 19.40 5.10 8.32
N SER A 762 18.59 5.56 7.35
CA SER A 762 17.56 6.58 7.61
C SER A 762 16.38 6.05 8.41
N ARG A 763 16.19 4.72 8.44
CA ARG A 763 15.16 3.99 9.16
C ARG A 763 15.60 2.56 9.42
N ASN A 764 15.01 1.91 10.42
CA ASN A 764 15.24 0.49 10.61
C ASN A 764 14.57 -0.35 9.50
N THR A 765 14.89 -1.64 9.46
CA THR A 765 14.19 -2.59 8.60
C THR A 765 13.76 -3.81 9.40
N ALA A 766 12.49 -4.22 9.24
CA ALA A 766 11.91 -5.30 10.03
C ALA A 766 11.55 -6.53 9.19
N TYR A 767 11.87 -7.71 9.71
CA TYR A 767 11.57 -8.99 9.11
C TYR A 767 10.77 -9.86 10.06
N ARG A 768 9.96 -10.77 9.50
CA ARG A 768 9.28 -11.78 10.30
C ARG A 768 10.22 -12.97 10.47
N ILE A 769 10.22 -13.54 11.65
CA ILE A 769 10.93 -14.77 11.94
C ILE A 769 10.07 -15.94 11.46
N TYR A 770 10.63 -16.83 10.62
CA TYR A 770 9.96 -18.07 10.18
C TYR A 770 10.44 -19.29 10.97
N GLY A 771 11.62 -19.19 11.56
CA GLY A 771 12.19 -20.25 12.38
C GLY A 771 13.49 -19.80 13.01
N VAL A 772 13.86 -20.47 14.10
CA VAL A 772 15.09 -20.19 14.85
C VAL A 772 15.83 -21.49 15.13
N GLN A 773 17.15 -21.46 15.09
CA GLN A 773 18.01 -22.59 15.40
C GLN A 773 19.19 -22.12 16.26
N PRO A 774 19.60 -22.85 17.31
CA PRO A 774 20.83 -22.55 18.03
C PRO A 774 22.03 -22.55 17.07
N ALA A 775 22.92 -21.58 17.23
CA ALA A 775 24.14 -21.46 16.44
C ALA A 775 25.35 -21.28 17.37
N ALA A 776 26.56 -21.38 16.83
CA ALA A 776 27.79 -21.35 17.63
C ALA A 776 27.96 -20.04 18.42
N ARG A 777 27.48 -18.90 17.87
CA ARG A 777 27.61 -17.57 18.50
C ARG A 777 26.31 -17.03 19.10
N GLY A 778 25.19 -17.73 18.91
CA GLY A 778 23.88 -17.25 19.34
C GLY A 778 22.77 -18.02 18.64
N THR A 779 22.04 -17.34 17.75
CA THR A 779 20.86 -17.91 17.08
C THR A 779 20.88 -17.63 15.59
N ARG A 780 20.62 -18.67 14.79
CA ARG A 780 20.30 -18.52 13.37
C ARG A 780 18.80 -18.30 13.20
N ILE A 781 18.43 -17.23 12.51
CA ILE A 781 17.05 -16.85 12.22
C ILE A 781 16.80 -17.08 10.72
N ALA A 782 15.79 -17.88 10.40
CA ALA A 782 15.27 -18.01 9.04
C ALA A 782 14.27 -16.87 8.77
N LEU A 783 14.47 -16.13 7.68
CA LEU A 783 13.60 -15.04 7.21
C LEU A 783 12.58 -15.54 6.17
N GLY A 784 12.58 -16.84 5.87
CA GLY A 784 11.62 -17.50 5.00
C GLY A 784 11.69 -16.97 3.55
N PRO A 785 10.55 -16.68 2.91
CA PRO A 785 10.50 -16.21 1.53
C PRO A 785 10.91 -14.73 1.37
N GLN A 786 11.35 -14.06 2.43
CA GLN A 786 11.69 -12.64 2.40
C GLN A 786 13.13 -12.43 1.90
N PRO A 787 13.35 -11.97 0.64
CA PRO A 787 14.68 -11.60 0.21
C PRO A 787 15.21 -10.41 1.02
N MET A 788 16.52 -10.43 1.28
CA MET A 788 17.27 -9.27 1.77
C MET A 788 17.72 -8.34 0.62
N LEU A 789 17.52 -8.76 -0.63
CA LEU A 789 17.75 -7.96 -1.82
C LEU A 789 16.59 -6.97 -2.01
N LEU A 790 16.89 -5.67 -2.05
CA LEU A 790 15.92 -4.60 -2.28
C LEU A 790 15.61 -4.36 -3.75
N GLY A 791 16.58 -4.64 -4.62
CA GLY A 791 16.46 -4.47 -6.07
C GLY A 791 17.82 -4.53 -6.76
N GLN A 792 17.85 -4.12 -8.04
CA GLN A 792 19.03 -4.14 -8.87
C GLN A 792 19.23 -2.85 -9.67
N GLY A 793 20.47 -2.59 -10.06
CA GLY A 793 20.87 -1.50 -10.93
C GLY A 793 21.81 -1.97 -12.03
N ARG A 794 22.26 -1.06 -12.88
CA ARG A 794 23.37 -1.33 -13.80
C ARG A 794 24.22 -0.08 -13.97
N VAL A 795 25.53 -0.23 -13.78
CA VAL A 795 26.47 0.89 -13.85
C VAL A 795 26.49 1.47 -15.27
N HIS A 796 25.94 2.66 -15.42
CA HIS A 796 26.08 3.49 -16.62
C HIS A 796 27.42 4.22 -16.61
N HIS A 797 27.84 4.71 -15.44
CA HIS A 797 29.09 5.41 -15.22
C HIS A 797 29.49 5.28 -13.75
N ALA A 798 30.79 5.34 -13.45
CA ALA A 798 31.30 5.35 -12.09
C ALA A 798 32.45 6.36 -11.96
N GLU A 799 32.39 7.14 -10.89
CA GLU A 799 33.42 8.06 -10.41
C GLU A 799 33.73 7.71 -8.94
N ALA A 800 34.84 8.20 -8.38
CA ALA A 800 35.35 7.77 -7.08
C ALA A 800 34.33 7.68 -5.93
N LYS A 801 33.30 8.54 -5.90
CA LYS A 801 32.24 8.55 -4.87
C LYS A 801 30.83 8.53 -5.43
N GLN A 802 30.68 8.15 -6.70
CA GLN A 802 29.40 8.23 -7.38
C GLN A 802 29.26 7.11 -8.40
N ILE A 803 28.09 6.45 -8.39
CA ILE A 803 27.71 5.47 -9.39
C ILE A 803 26.43 5.96 -10.06
N LEU A 804 26.43 6.08 -11.38
CA LEU A 804 25.23 6.32 -12.17
C LEU A 804 24.63 4.98 -12.60
N SER A 805 23.35 4.74 -12.28
CA SER A 805 22.61 3.54 -12.69
C SER A 805 21.60 3.87 -13.78
N ASP A 806 21.65 3.20 -14.93
CA ASP A 806 20.65 3.39 -16.00
C ASP A 806 19.35 2.61 -15.76
N ILE A 807 19.32 1.72 -14.77
CA ILE A 807 18.10 1.11 -14.23
C ILE A 807 17.65 1.93 -13.01
N PRO A 808 16.48 2.57 -13.05
CA PRO A 808 15.96 3.38 -11.95
C PRO A 808 15.36 2.48 -10.85
N HIS A 809 15.19 3.03 -9.65
CA HIS A 809 14.51 2.34 -8.55
C HIS A 809 13.52 3.28 -7.86
N GLU A 810 12.22 2.99 -8.01
CA GLU A 810 11.14 3.92 -7.62
C GLU A 810 11.04 4.15 -6.10
N TYR A 811 11.60 3.26 -5.28
CA TYR A 811 11.74 3.47 -3.83
C TYR A 811 12.64 4.64 -3.48
N ALA A 812 13.44 5.18 -4.41
CA ALA A 812 14.24 6.39 -4.19
C ALA A 812 13.43 7.70 -4.37
N LYS A 813 12.16 7.63 -4.79
CA LYS A 813 11.33 8.80 -5.07
C LYS A 813 9.97 8.74 -4.37
N SER A 814 9.69 9.74 -3.53
CA SER A 814 8.38 9.88 -2.89
C SER A 814 7.37 10.63 -3.78
N VAL A 815 6.07 10.39 -3.56
CA VAL A 815 4.99 11.27 -4.05
C VAL A 815 5.09 12.68 -3.45
N VAL A 816 5.83 12.80 -2.33
CA VAL A 816 6.04 14.04 -1.61
C VAL A 816 6.99 14.97 -2.36
N GLY A 817 6.44 15.71 -3.33
CA GLY A 817 7.18 16.73 -4.09
C GLY A 817 8.33 16.19 -4.94
N ALA A 818 8.32 14.90 -5.30
CA ALA A 818 9.42 14.19 -5.95
C ALA A 818 10.74 14.17 -5.14
N ASN A 819 10.66 14.35 -3.81
CA ASN A 819 11.83 14.30 -2.93
C ASN A 819 12.35 12.86 -2.76
N ASN A 820 13.64 12.76 -2.43
CA ASN A 820 14.27 11.49 -2.08
C ASN A 820 13.60 10.91 -0.82
N THR A 821 13.13 9.66 -0.90
CA THR A 821 12.54 8.97 0.25
C THR A 821 13.54 8.77 1.39
N ARG A 822 14.84 8.68 1.06
CA ARG A 822 15.98 8.25 1.87
C ARG A 822 16.04 6.74 2.14
N PHE A 823 15.28 5.94 1.39
CA PHE A 823 15.12 4.50 1.59
C PHE A 823 16.45 3.71 1.48
N PHE A 824 17.37 4.17 0.64
CA PHE A 824 18.66 3.52 0.41
C PHE A 824 19.82 4.06 1.25
N ASP A 825 19.59 5.08 2.08
CA ASP A 825 20.64 5.65 2.93
C ASP A 825 21.25 4.56 3.84
N GLY A 826 22.57 4.44 3.80
CA GLY A 826 23.40 3.46 4.52
C GLY A 826 23.37 2.03 3.97
N LYS A 827 22.54 1.74 2.95
CA LYS A 827 22.37 0.40 2.38
C LYS A 827 23.57 0.00 1.55
N LEU A 828 23.80 -1.31 1.49
CA LEU A 828 24.95 -1.92 0.85
C LEU A 828 24.65 -2.14 -0.64
N VAL A 829 25.59 -1.79 -1.51
CA VAL A 829 25.51 -2.08 -2.95
C VAL A 829 26.72 -2.89 -3.39
N HIS A 830 26.46 -4.00 -4.08
CA HIS A 830 27.49 -4.88 -4.63
C HIS A 830 27.41 -4.95 -6.14
N ASN A 831 28.54 -5.20 -6.81
CA ASN A 831 28.55 -5.67 -8.18
C ASN A 831 28.76 -7.20 -8.27
N GLN A 832 28.59 -7.73 -9.48
CA GLN A 832 28.81 -9.15 -9.78
C GLN A 832 30.26 -9.62 -9.60
N SER A 833 31.24 -8.72 -9.54
CA SER A 833 32.66 -9.04 -9.35
C SER A 833 33.09 -9.10 -7.88
N GLY A 834 32.20 -8.75 -6.96
CA GLY A 834 32.44 -8.76 -5.51
C GLY A 834 32.88 -7.41 -4.92
N ALA A 835 32.96 -6.34 -5.72
CA ALA A 835 33.12 -4.98 -5.19
C ALA A 835 31.87 -4.57 -4.41
N ALA A 836 32.06 -3.86 -3.30
CA ALA A 836 31.02 -3.53 -2.34
C ALA A 836 31.24 -2.12 -1.76
N THR A 837 30.16 -1.36 -1.61
CA THR A 837 30.20 -0.01 -1.01
C THR A 837 28.87 0.36 -0.38
N ARG A 838 28.83 1.42 0.43
CA ARG A 838 27.61 1.91 1.07
C ARG A 838 27.09 3.13 0.36
N ILE A 839 25.77 3.19 0.21
CA ILE A 839 25.06 4.35 -0.32
C ILE A 839 24.89 5.37 0.80
N SER A 840 25.37 6.60 0.59
CA SER A 840 25.17 7.72 1.51
C SER A 840 23.90 8.51 1.21
N SER A 841 23.53 8.63 -0.07
CA SER A 841 22.28 9.21 -0.53
C SER A 841 22.00 8.84 -1.99
N VAL A 842 20.79 9.11 -2.46
CA VAL A 842 20.34 8.86 -3.84
C VAL A 842 19.71 10.10 -4.43
N GLU A 843 19.96 10.36 -5.72
CA GLU A 843 19.17 11.29 -6.51
C GLU A 843 18.42 10.50 -7.59
N PHE A 844 17.09 10.58 -7.55
CA PHE A 844 16.27 9.96 -8.59
C PHE A 844 16.32 10.81 -9.86
N ASP A 845 16.99 10.29 -10.88
CA ASP A 845 17.21 10.89 -12.19
C ASP A 845 17.35 9.75 -13.22
N VAL A 846 17.52 10.07 -14.50
CA VAL A 846 17.76 9.07 -15.56
C VAL A 846 19.03 9.46 -16.32
N PRO A 847 20.19 8.86 -15.98
CA PRO A 847 20.43 7.78 -15.02
C PRO A 847 20.33 8.18 -13.54
N MET A 848 19.93 7.24 -12.67
CA MET A 848 19.81 7.44 -11.23
C MET A 848 21.19 7.58 -10.59
N LYS A 849 21.39 8.57 -9.70
CA LYS A 849 22.70 8.83 -9.09
C LYS A 849 22.76 8.25 -7.68
N LEU A 850 23.75 7.40 -7.44
CA LEU A 850 24.06 6.83 -6.14
C LEU A 850 25.32 7.51 -5.62
N HIS A 851 25.21 8.25 -4.51
CA HIS A 851 26.37 8.78 -3.80
C HIS A 851 26.89 7.69 -2.86
N VAL A 852 28.14 7.26 -3.06
CA VAL A 852 28.72 6.12 -2.34
C VAL A 852 29.99 6.51 -1.60
N GLU A 853 30.38 5.71 -0.60
CA GLU A 853 31.62 5.95 0.15
C GLU A 853 32.86 5.84 -0.74
N ASP A 854 32.86 4.82 -1.60
CA ASP A 854 33.91 4.51 -2.58
C ASP A 854 33.33 3.69 -3.75
N ALA A 855 33.67 4.02 -4.99
CA ALA A 855 33.25 3.27 -6.18
C ALA A 855 34.40 2.47 -6.83
N GLU A 856 35.54 2.31 -6.16
CA GLU A 856 36.62 1.43 -6.63
C GLU A 856 36.09 0.00 -6.91
N GLY A 857 36.47 -0.54 -8.07
CA GLY A 857 36.05 -1.89 -8.50
C GLY A 857 34.70 -1.97 -9.22
N PHE A 858 33.97 -0.86 -9.38
CA PHE A 858 32.74 -0.78 -10.17
C PHE A 858 33.03 -0.33 -11.61
N GLN A 859 32.54 -1.06 -12.61
CA GLN A 859 32.79 -0.82 -14.03
C GLN A 859 31.49 -0.65 -14.82
N VAL A 860 31.55 0.11 -15.91
CA VAL A 860 30.40 0.30 -16.82
C VAL A 860 29.88 -1.05 -17.31
N GLY A 861 28.57 -1.25 -17.21
CA GLY A 861 27.87 -2.49 -17.54
C GLY A 861 27.72 -3.46 -16.36
N ASP A 862 28.35 -3.21 -15.21
CA ASP A 862 28.17 -4.04 -14.03
C ASP A 862 26.72 -4.05 -13.53
N THR A 863 26.21 -5.23 -13.18
CA THR A 863 24.94 -5.37 -12.44
C THR A 863 25.18 -4.95 -10.99
N LEU A 864 24.36 -4.04 -10.50
CA LEU A 864 24.32 -3.62 -9.09
C LEU A 864 23.23 -4.39 -8.35
N ARG A 865 23.48 -4.75 -7.09
CA ARG A 865 22.50 -5.35 -6.17
C ARG A 865 22.45 -4.56 -4.88
N TYR A 866 21.26 -4.11 -4.48
CA TYR A 866 21.05 -3.34 -3.24
C TYR A 866 20.61 -4.27 -2.11
N TYR A 867 21.36 -4.35 -1.02
CA TYR A 867 21.06 -5.21 0.12
C TYR A 867 20.58 -4.41 1.33
N ASP A 868 19.55 -4.95 1.97
CA ASP A 868 18.85 -4.28 3.06
C ASP A 868 19.51 -4.45 4.43
N VAL A 869 20.16 -5.61 4.63
CA VAL A 869 20.81 -6.04 5.87
C VAL A 869 22.23 -6.50 5.53
N GLN A 870 23.17 -6.23 6.43
CA GLN A 870 24.56 -6.64 6.30
C GLN A 870 25.15 -7.09 7.64
N LYS A 871 26.31 -7.73 7.57
CA LYS A 871 27.08 -8.08 8.76
C LYS A 871 27.46 -6.82 9.56
N GLY A 872 27.30 -6.89 10.87
CA GLY A 872 27.57 -5.79 11.80
C GLY A 872 26.36 -4.88 12.07
N ASP A 873 25.25 -5.05 11.36
CA ASP A 873 24.02 -4.35 11.73
C ASP A 873 23.54 -4.80 13.11
N ALA A 874 23.03 -3.84 13.89
CA ALA A 874 22.45 -4.14 15.19
C ALA A 874 21.07 -4.79 15.00
N ALA A 875 20.87 -5.96 15.60
CA ALA A 875 19.62 -6.70 15.56
C ALA A 875 18.87 -6.55 16.90
N ALA A 876 17.55 -6.41 16.83
CA ALA A 876 16.67 -6.38 18.00
C ALA A 876 15.46 -7.31 17.80
N VAL A 877 15.15 -8.11 18.83
CA VAL A 877 13.96 -8.95 18.87
C VAL A 877 13.13 -8.56 20.09
N VAL A 878 11.88 -8.19 19.87
CA VAL A 878 10.94 -7.81 20.93
C VAL A 878 10.38 -9.07 21.58
N VAL A 879 10.49 -9.16 22.90
CA VAL A 879 9.87 -10.23 23.68
C VAL A 879 8.43 -9.84 23.99
N THR A 880 7.51 -10.74 23.65
CA THR A 880 6.09 -10.63 23.98
C THR A 880 5.73 -11.71 24.99
N TRP A 881 4.84 -11.39 25.93
CA TRP A 881 4.38 -12.32 26.94
C TRP A 881 2.97 -11.94 27.40
N GLN A 882 2.14 -12.94 27.70
CA GLN A 882 0.84 -12.73 28.33
C GLN A 882 0.54 -13.87 29.31
N GLY A 883 0.06 -13.52 30.50
CA GLY A 883 -0.28 -14.50 31.54
C GLY A 883 -1.25 -13.96 32.58
N GLY A 884 -1.85 -14.89 33.35
CA GLY A 884 -2.65 -14.58 34.53
C GLY A 884 -1.79 -14.12 35.70
N ILE A 885 -2.41 -13.42 36.65
CA ILE A 885 -1.78 -12.96 37.89
C ILE A 885 -2.45 -13.71 39.05
N GLU A 886 -1.67 -14.43 39.84
CA GLU A 886 -2.13 -15.21 41.01
C GLU A 886 -2.11 -14.42 42.32
#